data_AF-A0A0L0SK71-F1
#
_entry.id   AF-A0A0L0SK71-F1
#
_cell.length_a   1.000
_cell.length_b   1.000
_cell.length_c   1.000
_cell.angle_alpha   90.00
_cell.angle_beta   90.00
_cell.angle_gamma   90.00
#
_symmetry.space_group_name_H-M   'P 1'
#
loop_
_entity.id
_entity.type
_entity.pdbx_description
1 polymer ?
#
loop_
_entity_poly.entity_id
_entity_poly.type
_entity_poly.pdbx_seq_one_letter_code
_entity_poly.pdbx_strand_id
1 'polypeptide(L)'
;MSARAPTATTPAVTPAELTSPATSTSTISPRSPSPAFPTGQIGRSLPWDVIHVRDLVVRNRVGVDSWERSKPQPLRISVAAYTDIDAAGALDSLTSSIHYGTMTTLVTEYAERHAFKSMEALAVGLARMLIDTFGGPKGLRQVAITVEKPRALLHAACTGVHIVRTEADFAEPDGIAAASRADHQDRIYIRDLSLSAIIGVNPWEREEKQLVVLNLDLVPPTSISNADTVPRAYNYRLVANLVQDYVEKTSFKTIEALCHHVARHSLDRCGMHQLTIKIEKPSAIVFAKSSAVEVTRDLAWLNAIKAHERAASTTATFQRTRRSSLLVPPPTASNVAYIALGSNLGDRAAHIHRALDEMVSRCRAVIADTSFLYETEPMYVTDQPRFLNAACKIYTPLAPVELLDKLKEIEAEMGRTDTGRNGPRPIDLDILLYNQVEMKTEKLEIPHPRIQEREFVLRPLADIAANVEHPTQFRTVAKLLALLQHTQPQSEPMRRVLPLSRDVVWTWGRKTYIMGILNVTPDSFSDGGKYTTLDAALAQAQAMVAAGADILDIGGQSTRPGAQDVGEAEEIRRVVPVIQHLRAHLPPTVPISIDTFRAPVAAAALDAGANLVNDVTGGHGDAAMRALWAARHAPVCIMHMRGKPTTMTAMTGYAEVGGIVRGVAAELGARIDAALLAGVPRWNIIADPGIGFAKAGDQNFELLAHLKEVAAPRVPLLVGPSRKRFIGDAIGQPEAARRTWGTAAAVVACVAGGADIVRVHDVGEMRDVVRVADQVWRRPTVVGDADGKK
;
A
#
# COMPACT_ATOMS: atom_id res chain seq x y z
N MET A 1 37.09 57.57 41.94
CA MET A 1 35.86 58.35 42.18
C MET A 1 34.71 57.34 42.14
N SER A 2 34.20 56.89 43.29
CA SER A 2 33.12 57.50 44.09
C SER A 2 31.81 57.64 43.28
N ALA A 3 30.64 57.11 43.68
CA ALA A 3 30.22 56.71 45.02
C ALA A 3 29.17 55.56 45.09
N ARG A 4 29.21 54.84 46.23
CA ARG A 4 28.13 54.18 47.02
C ARG A 4 27.16 53.14 46.41
N ALA A 5 26.96 52.09 47.21
CA ALA A 5 25.93 51.05 47.09
C ALA A 5 24.98 51.10 48.35
N PRO A 6 24.28 50.03 48.81
CA PRO A 6 22.83 49.91 48.64
C PRO A 6 22.00 49.67 49.93
N THR A 7 20.68 49.91 49.87
CA THR A 7 19.63 49.51 50.87
C THR A 7 18.26 49.48 50.16
N ALA A 8 17.34 48.51 50.25
CA ALA A 8 16.77 47.71 51.35
C ALA A 8 15.43 48.26 51.92
N THR A 9 14.51 47.33 52.23
CA THR A 9 13.26 47.41 53.06
C THR A 9 11.92 47.96 52.50
N THR A 10 10.86 47.38 53.09
CA THR A 10 9.42 47.26 52.78
C THR A 10 8.53 48.50 53.04
N PRO A 11 7.30 48.53 52.48
CA PRO A 11 6.03 48.53 53.28
C PRO A 11 4.96 47.57 52.70
N ALA A 12 4.05 46.88 53.40
CA ALA A 12 3.03 47.20 54.44
C ALA A 12 1.57 47.30 53.89
N VAL A 13 0.81 46.18 53.96
CA VAL A 13 -0.48 45.97 54.70
C VAL A 13 -1.36 47.23 54.93
N THR A 14 -2.66 47.38 54.59
CA THR A 14 -3.87 46.52 54.32
C THR A 14 -4.95 47.38 53.60
N PRO A 15 -6.22 46.94 53.26
CA PRO A 15 -6.88 45.63 53.38
C PRO A 15 -7.53 45.10 52.06
N ALA A 16 -8.07 43.87 52.10
CA ALA A 16 -8.83 43.26 51.00
C ALA A 16 -10.25 42.88 51.45
N GLU A 17 -11.27 43.19 50.64
CA GLU A 17 -12.61 42.64 50.82
C GLU A 17 -13.35 42.42 49.47
N LEU A 18 -14.00 41.26 49.38
CA LEU A 18 -15.24 40.98 48.63
C LEU A 18 -15.29 41.19 47.09
N THR A 19 -14.94 40.14 46.35
CA THR A 19 -15.79 39.64 45.24
C THR A 19 -15.86 38.10 45.26
N SER A 20 -16.98 37.55 44.78
CA SER A 20 -17.40 36.15 44.95
C SER A 20 -16.83 35.17 43.90
N PRO A 21 -16.81 33.85 44.17
CA PRO A 21 -16.32 32.87 43.20
C PRO A 21 -17.35 32.61 42.10
N ALA A 22 -17.08 33.11 40.88
CA ALA A 22 -17.87 32.77 39.70
C ALA A 22 -17.53 31.36 39.22
N THR A 23 -18.50 30.44 39.33
CA THR A 23 -18.45 29.10 38.74
C THR A 23 -18.19 29.13 37.24
N SER A 24 -17.21 28.37 36.76
CA SER A 24 -16.89 28.23 35.34
C SER A 24 -18.03 27.55 34.56
N THR A 25 -18.87 28.35 33.90
CA THR A 25 -19.90 27.84 33.00
C THR A 25 -19.26 27.34 31.70
N SER A 26 -19.29 26.03 31.48
CA SER A 26 -18.90 25.45 30.20
C SER A 26 -19.88 25.90 29.11
N THR A 27 -19.42 26.72 28.17
CA THR A 27 -20.21 27.17 27.02
C THR A 27 -20.46 26.00 26.07
N ILE A 28 -21.63 25.36 26.22
CA ILE A 28 -22.11 24.34 25.29
C ILE A 28 -22.40 25.01 23.94
N SER A 29 -21.58 24.73 22.92
CA SER A 29 -21.91 25.15 21.56
C SER A 29 -23.26 24.57 21.13
N PRO A 30 -24.11 25.31 20.38
CA PRO A 30 -25.34 24.77 19.82
C PRO A 30 -24.97 23.62 18.87
N ARG A 31 -25.37 22.39 19.26
CA ARG A 31 -25.20 21.21 18.42
C ARG A 31 -26.17 21.25 17.24
N SER A 32 -25.80 20.56 16.17
CA SER A 32 -26.67 20.24 15.05
C SER A 32 -28.00 19.67 15.57
N PRO A 33 -29.16 20.03 15.00
CA PRO A 33 -30.43 19.46 15.42
C PRO A 33 -30.43 17.95 15.20
N SER A 34 -31.03 17.20 16.14
CA SER A 34 -31.37 15.78 15.94
C SER A 34 -32.18 15.63 14.65
N PRO A 35 -32.05 14.51 13.91
CA PRO A 35 -32.73 14.35 12.64
C PRO A 35 -34.24 14.55 12.82
N ALA A 36 -34.81 15.43 12.00
CA ALA A 36 -36.25 15.65 11.99
C ALA A 36 -36.96 14.36 11.58
N PHE A 37 -38.06 14.03 12.27
CA PHE A 37 -38.92 12.92 11.87
C PHE A 37 -39.44 13.17 10.45
N PRO A 38 -39.33 12.21 9.51
CA PRO A 38 -39.78 12.41 8.15
C PRO A 38 -41.31 12.49 8.11
N THR A 39 -41.85 13.67 7.78
CA THR A 39 -43.28 13.88 7.50
C THR A 39 -43.63 13.30 6.14
N GLY A 40 -43.92 11.99 6.10
CA GLY A 40 -44.37 11.30 4.90
C GLY A 40 -45.73 11.82 4.43
N GLN A 41 -45.81 12.28 3.18
CA GLN A 41 -47.07 12.49 2.48
C GLN A 41 -47.46 11.24 1.69
N ILE A 42 -48.44 10.49 2.19
CA ILE A 42 -49.28 9.58 1.39
C ILE A 42 -50.73 9.82 1.84
N GLY A 43 -51.68 9.82 0.90
CA GLY A 43 -53.05 10.31 1.15
C GLY A 43 -53.93 9.36 1.99
N ARG A 44 -54.84 9.98 2.76
CA ARG A 44 -56.02 9.39 3.44
C ARG A 44 -55.82 8.59 4.74
N SER A 45 -55.13 9.19 5.70
CA SER A 45 -55.70 9.41 7.06
C SER A 45 -55.09 10.69 7.64
N LEU A 46 -55.64 11.25 8.72
CA LEU A 46 -54.86 12.20 9.52
C LEU A 46 -53.68 11.44 10.16
N PRO A 47 -52.50 12.07 10.35
CA PRO A 47 -51.40 11.44 11.08
C PRO A 47 -51.79 11.28 12.56
N TRP A 48 -51.45 10.13 13.15
CA TRP A 48 -51.64 9.88 14.58
C TRP A 48 -50.85 10.85 15.45
N ASP A 49 -51.35 11.15 16.65
CA ASP A 49 -50.64 11.94 17.64
C ASP A 49 -49.41 11.20 18.15
N VAL A 50 -48.37 11.95 18.55
CA VAL A 50 -47.06 11.38 18.89
C VAL A 50 -46.57 11.84 20.25
N ILE A 51 -46.42 10.88 21.16
CA ILE A 51 -45.81 11.09 22.47
C ILE A 51 -44.31 10.84 22.35
N HIS A 52 -43.50 11.87 22.58
CA HIS A 52 -42.04 11.81 22.48
C HIS A 52 -41.36 11.74 23.85
N VAL A 53 -40.49 10.75 24.02
CA VAL A 53 -39.41 10.75 25.04
C VAL A 53 -38.09 10.81 24.28
N ARG A 54 -37.22 11.78 24.58
CA ARG A 54 -35.96 12.01 23.84
C ARG A 54 -34.75 11.91 24.75
N ASP A 55 -33.66 11.35 24.21
CA ASP A 55 -32.34 11.29 24.85
C ASP A 55 -32.30 10.71 26.28
N LEU A 56 -33.17 9.74 26.58
CA LEU A 56 -33.18 9.03 27.87
C LEU A 56 -31.85 8.29 28.07
N VAL A 57 -31.07 8.71 29.05
CA VAL A 57 -29.73 8.14 29.32
C VAL A 57 -29.85 6.92 30.24
N VAL A 58 -29.47 5.75 29.74
CA VAL A 58 -29.48 4.48 30.49
C VAL A 58 -28.11 3.80 30.47
N ARG A 59 -27.84 2.88 31.41
CA ARG A 59 -26.58 2.11 31.43
C ARG A 59 -26.77 0.63 31.08
N ASN A 60 -26.65 0.28 29.80
CA ASN A 60 -26.73 -1.11 29.32
C ASN A 60 -25.35 -1.71 28.95
N ARG A 61 -25.18 -3.02 29.10
CA ARG A 61 -24.11 -3.81 28.46
C ARG A 61 -24.47 -4.16 27.00
N VAL A 62 -24.44 -3.18 26.09
CA VAL A 62 -24.59 -3.44 24.65
C VAL A 62 -23.23 -3.59 23.96
N GLY A 63 -22.95 -4.82 23.52
CA GLY A 63 -21.74 -5.20 22.81
C GLY A 63 -20.46 -4.79 23.56
N VAL A 64 -19.41 -4.47 22.80
CA VAL A 64 -18.13 -3.98 23.34
C VAL A 64 -17.97 -2.46 23.23
N ASP A 65 -17.15 -1.87 24.09
CA ASP A 65 -16.77 -0.44 24.03
C ASP A 65 -15.73 -0.15 22.93
N SER A 66 -15.26 1.10 22.85
CA SER A 66 -14.25 1.56 21.88
C SER A 66 -12.85 0.95 22.11
N TRP A 67 -12.66 0.22 23.21
CA TRP A 67 -11.46 -0.53 23.58
C TRP A 67 -11.74 -2.06 23.67
N GLU A 68 -12.83 -2.49 23.04
CA GLU A 68 -13.28 -3.89 22.93
C GLU A 68 -13.67 -4.57 24.26
N ARG A 69 -13.99 -3.79 25.30
CA ARG A 69 -14.38 -4.30 26.63
C ARG A 69 -15.90 -4.39 26.78
N SER A 70 -16.40 -5.53 27.27
CA SER A 70 -17.82 -5.69 27.63
C SER A 70 -18.10 -5.11 29.03
N LYS A 71 -18.61 -3.88 29.08
CA LYS A 71 -18.96 -3.17 30.33
C LYS A 71 -20.24 -2.33 30.17
N PRO A 72 -20.95 -1.97 31.26
CA PRO A 72 -22.12 -1.09 31.19
C PRO A 72 -21.74 0.31 30.68
N GLN A 73 -22.33 0.70 29.56
CA GLN A 73 -22.04 1.93 28.83
C GLN A 73 -23.27 2.84 28.78
N PRO A 74 -23.10 4.17 28.79
CA PRO A 74 -24.21 5.09 28.60
C PRO A 74 -24.73 4.95 27.17
N LEU A 75 -26.03 4.69 27.04
CA LEU A 75 -26.78 4.79 25.79
C LEU A 75 -27.78 5.93 25.90
N ARG A 76 -28.22 6.46 24.77
CA ARG A 76 -29.37 7.36 24.69
C ARG A 76 -30.49 6.65 23.96
N ILE A 77 -31.67 6.63 24.55
CA ILE A 77 -32.86 6.03 23.97
C ILE A 77 -33.88 7.14 23.72
N SER A 78 -34.39 7.21 22.51
CA SER A 78 -35.55 8.05 22.18
C SER A 78 -36.69 7.16 21.70
N VAL A 79 -37.91 7.50 22.13
CA VAL A 79 -39.16 6.79 21.83
C VAL A 79 -40.15 7.80 21.25
N ALA A 80 -40.77 7.45 20.13
CA ALA A 80 -41.95 8.11 19.62
C ALA A 80 -43.09 7.09 19.59
N ALA A 81 -44.09 7.28 20.45
CA ALA A 81 -45.26 6.43 20.57
C ALA A 81 -46.43 7.09 19.84
N TYR A 82 -46.96 6.43 18.80
CA TYR A 82 -48.05 6.92 17.98
C TYR A 82 -49.38 6.38 18.52
N THR A 83 -50.27 7.27 18.92
CA THR A 83 -51.55 6.98 19.59
C THR A 83 -52.59 8.02 19.19
N ASP A 84 -53.86 7.74 19.50
CA ASP A 84 -54.89 8.77 19.60
C ASP A 84 -54.81 9.40 21.01
N ILE A 85 -54.94 10.73 21.12
CA ILE A 85 -55.05 11.42 22.43
C ILE A 85 -56.36 12.21 22.62
N ASP A 86 -57.29 12.22 21.66
CA ASP A 86 -58.51 13.05 21.70
C ASP A 86 -59.34 12.76 22.97
N ALA A 87 -59.54 11.47 23.29
CA ALA A 87 -60.29 11.05 24.47
C ALA A 87 -59.63 11.49 25.80
N ALA A 88 -58.30 11.62 25.84
CA ALA A 88 -57.57 12.06 27.01
C ALA A 88 -57.56 13.59 27.14
N GLY A 89 -57.44 14.31 26.01
CA GLY A 89 -57.52 15.77 25.97
C GLY A 89 -58.93 16.29 26.26
N ALA A 90 -59.97 15.62 25.77
CA ALA A 90 -61.37 16.00 26.02
C ALA A 90 -61.84 15.75 27.46
N LEU A 91 -61.22 14.82 28.17
CA LEU A 91 -61.58 14.43 29.55
C LEU A 91 -60.57 14.89 30.61
N ASP A 92 -59.50 15.61 30.21
CA ASP A 92 -58.32 15.94 31.02
C ASP A 92 -57.83 14.76 31.89
N SER A 93 -57.75 13.58 31.26
CA SER A 93 -57.51 12.32 31.99
C SER A 93 -56.51 11.42 31.28
N LEU A 94 -55.44 11.08 32.02
CA LEU A 94 -54.39 10.17 31.59
C LEU A 94 -54.82 8.69 31.56
N THR A 95 -56.04 8.35 32.00
CA THR A 95 -56.54 6.96 31.95
C THR A 95 -56.71 6.43 30.52
N SER A 96 -56.89 7.35 29.56
CA SER A 96 -57.16 7.07 28.15
C SER A 96 -55.95 7.35 27.25
N SER A 97 -54.74 7.47 27.82
CA SER A 97 -53.50 7.78 27.09
C SER A 97 -52.28 7.04 27.65
N ILE A 98 -51.17 7.08 26.91
CA ILE A 98 -49.91 6.45 27.30
C ILE A 98 -49.12 7.40 28.21
N HIS A 99 -49.12 7.12 29.50
CA HIS A 99 -48.39 7.92 30.48
C HIS A 99 -46.86 7.86 30.24
N TYR A 100 -46.27 8.93 29.73
CA TYR A 100 -44.84 9.02 29.38
C TYR A 100 -43.89 8.72 30.55
N GLY A 101 -44.28 9.03 31.79
CA GLY A 101 -43.56 8.62 33.01
C GLY A 101 -43.44 7.10 33.14
N THR A 102 -44.56 6.37 33.11
CA THR A 102 -44.59 4.89 33.11
C THR A 102 -43.80 4.30 31.95
N MET A 103 -43.92 4.86 30.74
CA MET A 103 -43.12 4.45 29.58
C MET A 103 -41.62 4.64 29.82
N THR A 104 -41.20 5.76 30.41
CA THR A 104 -39.80 6.05 30.76
C THR A 104 -39.25 5.06 31.79
N THR A 105 -40.02 4.75 32.82
CA THR A 105 -39.66 3.74 33.83
C THR A 105 -39.47 2.36 33.20
N LEU A 106 -40.43 1.90 32.40
CA LEU A 106 -40.37 0.60 31.72
C LEU A 106 -39.18 0.49 30.76
N VAL A 107 -38.92 1.53 29.95
CA VAL A 107 -37.76 1.57 29.04
C VAL A 107 -36.44 1.50 29.83
N THR A 108 -36.33 2.24 30.94
CA THR A 108 -35.14 2.22 31.80
C THR A 108 -34.95 0.85 32.44
N GLU A 109 -35.99 0.31 33.07
CA GLU A 109 -35.97 -0.98 33.76
C GLU A 109 -35.65 -2.15 32.81
N TYR A 110 -36.25 -2.15 31.62
CA TYR A 110 -35.97 -3.15 30.58
C TYR A 110 -34.52 -3.02 30.07
N ALA A 111 -34.06 -1.80 29.80
CA ALA A 111 -32.72 -1.56 29.28
C ALA A 111 -31.60 -1.77 30.33
N GLU A 112 -31.86 -1.64 31.63
CA GLU A 112 -30.81 -1.87 32.64
C GLU A 112 -30.74 -3.33 33.13
N ARG A 113 -31.83 -4.10 33.01
CA ARG A 113 -31.87 -5.52 33.38
C ARG A 113 -31.26 -6.47 32.34
N HIS A 114 -31.38 -6.16 31.05
CA HIS A 114 -31.00 -7.07 29.97
C HIS A 114 -29.69 -6.65 29.29
N ALA A 115 -28.83 -7.62 28.94
CA ALA A 115 -27.63 -7.40 28.16
C ALA A 115 -27.84 -7.89 26.72
N PHE A 116 -27.29 -7.16 25.73
CA PHE A 116 -27.45 -7.45 24.31
C PHE A 116 -26.10 -7.41 23.60
N LYS A 117 -25.89 -8.21 22.56
CA LYS A 117 -24.70 -8.13 21.70
C LYS A 117 -24.78 -6.92 20.76
N SER A 118 -25.99 -6.46 20.44
CA SER A 118 -26.29 -5.45 19.42
C SER A 118 -27.21 -4.33 19.91
N MET A 119 -27.14 -3.14 19.30
CA MET A 119 -28.10 -2.04 19.58
C MET A 119 -29.44 -2.32 18.92
N GLU A 120 -29.36 -3.00 17.78
CA GLU A 120 -30.42 -3.56 16.97
C GLU A 120 -31.37 -4.42 17.81
N ALA A 121 -30.86 -5.44 18.52
CA ALA A 121 -31.69 -6.28 19.40
C ALA A 121 -32.26 -5.53 20.60
N LEU A 122 -31.53 -4.58 21.19
CA LEU A 122 -32.06 -3.72 22.26
C LEU A 122 -33.24 -2.88 21.76
N ALA A 123 -33.11 -2.24 20.59
CA ALA A 123 -34.15 -1.42 20.00
C ALA A 123 -35.41 -2.25 19.71
N VAL A 124 -35.24 -3.44 19.13
CA VAL A 124 -36.34 -4.36 18.82
C VAL A 124 -37.01 -4.91 20.08
N GLY A 125 -36.23 -5.27 21.11
CA GLY A 125 -36.74 -5.72 22.41
C GLY A 125 -37.56 -4.64 23.13
N LEU A 126 -37.11 -3.38 23.07
CA LEU A 126 -37.86 -2.23 23.59
C LEU A 126 -39.16 -1.97 22.81
N ALA A 127 -39.12 -2.03 21.48
CA ALA A 127 -40.31 -1.88 20.65
C ALA A 127 -41.36 -2.95 20.97
N ARG A 128 -40.93 -4.22 21.11
CA ARG A 128 -41.79 -5.33 21.51
C ARG A 128 -42.39 -5.11 22.89
N MET A 129 -41.58 -4.81 23.90
CA MET A 129 -42.04 -4.57 25.28
C MET A 129 -43.11 -3.46 25.35
N LEU A 130 -42.92 -2.37 24.60
CA LEU A 130 -43.88 -1.26 24.55
C LEU A 130 -45.18 -1.64 23.84
N ILE A 131 -45.11 -2.41 22.75
CA ILE A 131 -46.29 -2.93 22.05
C ILE A 131 -47.05 -3.94 22.92
N ASP A 132 -46.35 -4.88 23.57
CA ASP A 132 -46.96 -5.84 24.51
C ASP A 132 -47.62 -5.14 25.72
N THR A 133 -47.11 -3.97 26.14
CA THR A 133 -47.61 -3.24 27.33
C THR A 133 -48.70 -2.21 27.02
N PHE A 134 -48.63 -1.54 25.86
CA PHE A 134 -49.48 -0.40 25.48
C PHE A 134 -50.29 -0.61 24.19
N GLY A 135 -50.13 -1.73 23.50
CA GLY A 135 -50.92 -2.13 22.34
C GLY A 135 -52.37 -2.49 22.66
N GLY A 136 -53.11 -2.94 21.65
CA GLY A 136 -54.53 -3.29 21.77
C GLY A 136 -55.39 -2.18 22.40
N PRO A 137 -56.06 -2.44 23.54
CA PRO A 137 -57.05 -1.52 24.12
C PRO A 137 -56.48 -0.22 24.71
N LYS A 138 -55.14 -0.07 24.80
CA LYS A 138 -54.48 1.15 25.31
C LYS A 138 -54.03 2.13 24.22
N GLY A 139 -54.29 1.83 22.95
CA GLY A 139 -54.21 2.80 21.85
C GLY A 139 -52.87 2.93 21.11
N LEU A 140 -51.78 2.29 21.54
CA LEU A 140 -50.51 2.34 20.79
C LEU A 140 -50.66 1.67 19.42
N ARG A 141 -50.50 2.43 18.33
CA ARG A 141 -50.59 1.94 16.95
C ARG A 141 -49.24 1.62 16.33
N GLN A 142 -48.24 2.44 16.64
CA GLN A 142 -46.89 2.33 16.11
C GLN A 142 -45.90 2.88 17.14
N VAL A 143 -44.68 2.34 17.18
CA VAL A 143 -43.59 2.86 18.00
C VAL A 143 -42.33 3.01 17.15
N ALA A 144 -41.67 4.15 17.25
CA ALA A 144 -40.33 4.35 16.71
C ALA A 144 -39.32 4.43 17.84
N ILE A 145 -38.26 3.64 17.76
CA ILE A 145 -37.20 3.53 18.77
C ILE A 145 -35.87 3.92 18.14
N THR A 146 -35.20 4.91 18.74
CA THR A 146 -33.83 5.27 18.42
C THR A 146 -32.92 4.90 19.59
N VAL A 147 -31.89 4.08 19.35
CA VAL A 147 -30.85 3.75 20.33
C VAL A 147 -29.52 4.29 19.81
N GLU A 148 -28.92 5.23 20.54
CA GLU A 148 -27.59 5.76 20.26
C GLU A 148 -26.55 5.30 21.29
N LYS A 149 -25.35 5.03 20.78
CA LYS A 149 -24.14 4.79 21.56
C LYS A 149 -23.12 5.92 21.31
N PRO A 150 -22.98 6.88 22.24
CA PRO A 150 -21.95 7.92 22.16
C PRO A 150 -20.54 7.31 22.14
N ARG A 151 -19.65 7.83 21.29
CA ARG A 151 -18.24 7.38 21.12
C ARG A 151 -18.08 5.86 20.89
N ALA A 152 -19.04 5.23 20.21
CA ALA A 152 -18.95 3.81 19.81
C ALA A 152 -17.72 3.49 18.95
N LEU A 153 -17.24 4.48 18.20
CA LEU A 153 -16.03 4.46 17.39
C LEU A 153 -15.09 5.58 17.88
N LEU A 154 -13.77 5.39 17.75
CA LEU A 154 -12.76 6.34 18.27
C LEU A 154 -12.87 7.74 17.63
N HIS A 155 -13.28 7.81 16.37
CA HIS A 155 -13.31 9.03 15.57
C HIS A 155 -14.73 9.51 15.21
N ALA A 156 -15.80 8.98 15.84
CA ALA A 156 -17.18 9.39 15.58
C ALA A 156 -17.87 9.90 16.85
N ALA A 157 -18.80 10.85 16.72
CA ALA A 157 -19.55 11.38 17.86
C ALA A 157 -20.51 10.35 18.47
N CYS A 158 -21.30 9.69 17.62
CA CYS A 158 -22.16 8.57 17.99
C CYS A 158 -22.36 7.61 16.82
N THR A 159 -22.86 6.43 17.17
CA THR A 159 -23.50 5.51 16.22
C THR A 159 -24.86 5.15 16.79
N GLY A 160 -25.88 5.05 15.96
CA GLY A 160 -27.22 4.70 16.40
C GLY A 160 -27.97 3.79 15.43
N VAL A 161 -29.04 3.22 15.93
CA VAL A 161 -30.07 2.53 15.15
C VAL A 161 -31.41 3.19 15.41
N HIS A 162 -32.20 3.35 14.36
CA HIS A 162 -33.59 3.77 14.39
C HIS A 162 -34.44 2.65 13.76
N ILE A 163 -35.50 2.24 14.45
CA ILE A 163 -36.47 1.28 13.93
C ILE A 163 -37.88 1.80 14.14
N VAL A 164 -38.81 1.35 13.30
CA VAL A 164 -40.25 1.60 13.45
C VAL A 164 -41.00 0.27 13.48
N ARG A 165 -41.87 0.03 14.44
CA ARG A 165 -42.62 -1.23 14.60
C ARG A 165 -44.09 -0.99 14.90
N THR A 166 -44.92 -1.93 14.49
CA THR A 166 -46.38 -1.97 14.72
C THR A 166 -46.76 -3.29 15.40
N GLU A 167 -47.98 -3.40 15.91
CA GLU A 167 -48.51 -4.65 16.50
C GLU A 167 -48.47 -5.83 15.50
N ALA A 168 -48.70 -5.55 14.20
CA ALA A 168 -48.62 -6.54 13.14
C ALA A 168 -47.21 -7.11 12.91
N ASP A 169 -46.14 -6.36 13.24
CA ASP A 169 -44.76 -6.82 13.06
C ASP A 169 -44.31 -7.87 14.10
N PHE A 170 -45.12 -8.07 15.15
CA PHE A 170 -44.87 -9.05 16.22
C PHE A 170 -45.93 -10.17 16.28
N ALA A 171 -46.83 -10.25 15.28
CA ALA A 171 -47.91 -11.23 15.24
C ALA A 171 -47.45 -12.68 14.99
N GLU A 172 -46.26 -12.90 14.39
CA GLU A 172 -45.65 -14.22 14.23
C GLU A 172 -44.47 -14.44 15.21
N PRO A 173 -44.32 -15.63 15.83
CA PRO A 173 -43.30 -15.86 16.85
C PRO A 173 -41.84 -15.68 16.38
N ASP A 174 -41.55 -16.06 15.14
CA ASP A 174 -40.18 -16.22 14.60
C ASP A 174 -39.76 -15.17 13.56
N GLY A 175 -40.60 -14.18 13.21
CA GLY A 175 -40.16 -13.14 12.29
C GLY A 175 -41.18 -12.08 11.87
N ILE A 176 -40.66 -10.99 11.31
CA ILE A 176 -41.45 -9.92 10.69
C ILE A 176 -42.01 -10.45 9.35
N ALA A 177 -43.33 -10.46 9.23
CA ALA A 177 -44.07 -11.00 8.10
C ALA A 177 -43.58 -10.43 6.75
N ALA A 178 -43.47 -11.28 5.72
CA ALA A 178 -42.85 -10.92 4.45
C ALA A 178 -43.56 -9.76 3.72
N ALA A 179 -44.84 -9.54 3.98
CA ALA A 179 -45.67 -8.50 3.36
C ALA A 179 -45.50 -7.10 3.97
N SER A 180 -45.02 -6.95 5.21
CA SER A 180 -44.87 -5.61 5.83
C SER A 180 -43.56 -4.90 5.43
N ARG A 181 -42.56 -5.67 4.95
CA ARG A 181 -41.15 -5.28 4.68
C ARG A 181 -40.89 -4.06 3.76
N ALA A 182 -41.90 -3.51 3.09
CA ALA A 182 -41.72 -2.41 2.14
C ALA A 182 -41.81 -1.01 2.77
N ASP A 183 -42.36 -0.88 3.98
CA ASP A 183 -42.68 0.43 4.61
C ASP A 183 -41.83 0.72 5.88
N HIS A 184 -40.98 -0.22 6.31
CA HIS A 184 -40.14 -0.07 7.50
C HIS A 184 -38.96 0.87 7.27
N GLN A 185 -39.00 2.04 7.92
CA GLN A 185 -37.93 3.03 7.89
C GLN A 185 -36.78 2.70 8.85
N ASP A 186 -36.34 1.43 8.88
CA ASP A 186 -35.19 1.01 9.68
C ASP A 186 -33.91 1.65 9.12
N ARG A 187 -33.12 2.29 9.99
CA ARG A 187 -31.90 3.02 9.63
C ARG A 187 -30.82 2.79 10.68
N ILE A 188 -29.59 2.57 10.23
CA ILE A 188 -28.40 2.58 11.09
C ILE A 188 -27.56 3.77 10.66
N TYR A 189 -26.97 4.51 11.60
CA TYR A 189 -26.25 5.73 11.27
C TYR A 189 -24.99 5.95 12.10
N ILE A 190 -24.04 6.64 11.49
CA ILE A 190 -22.77 7.07 12.09
C ILE A 190 -22.70 8.59 11.94
N ARG A 191 -22.51 9.32 13.05
CA ARG A 191 -22.43 10.79 13.05
C ARG A 191 -21.03 11.29 13.34
N ASP A 192 -20.65 12.35 12.63
CA ASP A 192 -19.40 13.10 12.75
C ASP A 192 -18.12 12.23 12.74
N LEU A 193 -18.06 11.25 11.84
CA LEU A 193 -16.87 10.42 11.62
C LEU A 193 -15.75 11.27 11.01
N SER A 194 -14.76 11.61 11.83
CA SER A 194 -13.67 12.54 11.52
C SER A 194 -12.46 11.80 10.95
N LEU A 195 -12.12 12.04 9.69
CA LEU A 195 -11.05 11.34 8.94
C LEU A 195 -10.07 12.31 8.27
N SER A 196 -8.88 11.84 7.92
CA SER A 196 -7.83 12.65 7.27
C SER A 196 -7.57 12.22 5.83
N ALA A 197 -7.93 13.08 4.87
CA ALA A 197 -7.88 12.81 3.43
C ALA A 197 -7.03 13.86 2.68
N ILE A 198 -6.43 13.48 1.55
CA ILE A 198 -5.79 14.44 0.64
C ILE A 198 -6.89 15.00 -0.27
N ILE A 199 -7.35 16.23 0.02
CA ILE A 199 -8.52 16.80 -0.67
C ILE A 199 -8.46 18.30 -0.91
N GLY A 200 -8.42 18.68 -2.19
CA GLY A 200 -8.57 20.07 -2.61
C GLY A 200 -8.11 20.36 -4.03
N VAL A 201 -8.40 21.58 -4.46
CA VAL A 201 -8.07 22.07 -5.81
C VAL A 201 -6.69 22.71 -5.82
N ASN A 202 -6.30 23.36 -4.73
CA ASN A 202 -5.04 24.08 -4.62
C ASN A 202 -3.85 23.11 -4.44
N PRO A 203 -2.62 23.49 -4.85
CA PRO A 203 -1.45 22.64 -4.73
C PRO A 203 -1.17 22.16 -3.29
N TRP A 204 -1.14 23.08 -2.32
CA TRP A 204 -0.86 22.77 -0.91
C TRP A 204 -1.89 21.81 -0.28
N GLU A 205 -3.16 21.89 -0.71
CA GLU A 205 -4.23 20.97 -0.30
C GLU A 205 -4.03 19.52 -0.79
N ARG A 206 -3.03 19.30 -1.65
CA ARG A 206 -2.69 17.98 -2.22
C ARG A 206 -1.36 17.43 -1.69
N GLU A 207 -0.66 18.20 -0.86
CA GLU A 207 0.58 17.79 -0.18
C GLU A 207 0.28 17.31 1.24
N GLU A 208 -0.63 17.98 1.96
CA GLU A 208 -1.02 17.64 3.33
C GLU A 208 -2.42 16.99 3.44
N LYS A 209 -2.57 16.07 4.40
CA LYS A 209 -3.88 15.49 4.75
C LYS A 209 -4.71 16.50 5.53
N GLN A 210 -5.95 16.72 5.09
CA GLN A 210 -6.90 17.62 5.73
C GLN A 210 -8.04 16.84 6.39
N LEU A 211 -8.65 17.46 7.40
CA LEU A 211 -9.80 16.90 8.09
C LEU A 211 -11.05 16.94 7.20
N VAL A 212 -11.77 15.82 7.14
CA VAL A 212 -13.13 15.69 6.61
C VAL A 212 -14.01 15.01 7.65
N VAL A 213 -15.29 15.42 7.71
CA VAL A 213 -16.27 14.90 8.67
C VAL A 213 -17.40 14.23 7.90
N LEU A 214 -17.61 12.94 8.16
CA LEU A 214 -18.56 12.11 7.44
C LEU A 214 -19.76 11.76 8.32
N ASN A 215 -20.95 11.90 7.75
CA ASN A 215 -22.20 11.41 8.31
C ASN A 215 -22.77 10.36 7.35
N LEU A 216 -23.16 9.20 7.89
CA LEU A 216 -23.60 8.04 7.13
C LEU A 216 -24.97 7.60 7.65
N ASP A 217 -25.95 7.46 6.77
CA ASP A 217 -27.26 6.84 7.03
C ASP A 217 -27.43 5.61 6.13
N LEU A 218 -27.69 4.47 6.75
CA LEU A 218 -27.57 3.13 6.18
C LEU A 218 -28.96 2.47 6.23
N VAL A 219 -29.53 2.14 5.07
CA VAL A 219 -30.82 1.43 4.98
C VAL A 219 -30.56 -0.04 4.67
N PRO A 220 -30.88 -0.97 5.60
CA PRO A 220 -30.66 -2.40 5.41
C PRO A 220 -31.62 -2.95 4.33
N PRO A 221 -31.27 -4.07 3.66
CA PRO A 221 -32.12 -4.67 2.63
C PRO A 221 -33.33 -5.45 3.18
N THR A 222 -33.40 -5.62 4.50
CA THR A 222 -34.49 -6.27 5.23
C THR A 222 -34.64 -5.57 6.57
N SER A 223 -35.87 -5.50 7.10
CA SER A 223 -36.14 -4.98 8.45
C SER A 223 -35.30 -5.70 9.51
N ILE A 224 -34.83 -4.96 10.51
CA ILE A 224 -33.94 -5.46 11.56
C ILE A 224 -34.67 -6.52 12.39
N SER A 225 -34.15 -7.74 12.37
CA SER A 225 -34.76 -8.92 12.99
C SER A 225 -34.61 -8.94 14.52
N ASN A 226 -35.45 -9.74 15.19
CA ASN A 226 -35.36 -10.02 16.63
C ASN A 226 -34.07 -10.77 17.07
N ALA A 227 -33.30 -11.32 16.14
CA ALA A 227 -32.09 -12.07 16.45
C ALA A 227 -30.95 -11.15 16.94
N ASP A 228 -30.34 -11.48 18.09
CA ASP A 228 -29.17 -10.77 18.63
C ASP A 228 -27.86 -11.16 17.92
N THR A 229 -27.88 -11.04 16.59
CA THR A 229 -26.78 -11.26 15.65
C THR A 229 -26.89 -10.22 14.55
N VAL A 230 -25.89 -9.35 14.41
CA VAL A 230 -25.88 -8.31 13.36
C VAL A 230 -25.31 -8.89 12.06
N PRO A 231 -26.09 -8.93 10.95
CA PRO A 231 -25.58 -9.27 9.64
C PRO A 231 -24.40 -8.40 9.23
N ARG A 232 -23.39 -9.00 8.57
CA ARG A 232 -22.19 -8.28 8.09
C ARG A 232 -22.54 -7.05 7.22
N ALA A 233 -23.65 -7.12 6.49
CA ALA A 233 -24.08 -6.11 5.53
C ALA A 233 -24.29 -4.70 6.13
N TYR A 234 -24.63 -4.59 7.42
CA TYR A 234 -24.91 -3.30 8.06
C TYR A 234 -24.22 -3.11 9.41
N ASN A 235 -23.18 -3.90 9.69
CA ASN A 235 -22.36 -3.72 10.88
C ASN A 235 -21.59 -2.39 10.82
N TYR A 236 -21.97 -1.43 11.66
CA TYR A 236 -21.41 -0.07 11.67
C TYR A 236 -19.89 0.00 11.85
N ARG A 237 -19.25 -0.96 12.54
CA ARG A 237 -17.78 -0.99 12.67
C ARG A 237 -17.12 -1.36 11.34
N LEU A 238 -17.67 -2.36 10.66
CA LEU A 238 -17.17 -2.81 9.36
C LEU A 238 -17.35 -1.70 8.31
N VAL A 239 -18.51 -1.03 8.30
CA VAL A 239 -18.78 0.12 7.43
C VAL A 239 -17.80 1.26 7.72
N ALA A 240 -17.61 1.65 8.99
CA ALA A 240 -16.69 2.72 9.36
C ALA A 240 -15.24 2.40 8.96
N ASN A 241 -14.77 1.18 9.19
CA ASN A 241 -13.41 0.75 8.84
C ASN A 241 -13.19 0.73 7.31
N LEU A 242 -14.17 0.27 6.53
CA LEU A 242 -14.11 0.30 5.06
C LEU A 242 -14.08 1.74 4.52
N VAL A 243 -14.92 2.63 5.07
CA VAL A 243 -14.93 4.05 4.70
C VAL A 243 -13.62 4.72 5.08
N GLN A 244 -13.09 4.47 6.28
CA GLN A 244 -11.80 4.98 6.74
C GLN A 244 -10.65 4.56 5.82
N ASP A 245 -10.53 3.26 5.54
CA ASP A 245 -9.47 2.72 4.68
C ASP A 245 -9.53 3.29 3.25
N TYR A 246 -10.75 3.47 2.72
CA TYR A 246 -10.94 4.07 1.40
C TYR A 246 -10.59 5.56 1.37
N VAL A 247 -11.07 6.34 2.33
CA VAL A 247 -10.87 7.80 2.41
C VAL A 247 -9.40 8.15 2.66
N GLU A 248 -8.70 7.43 3.56
CA GLU A 248 -7.31 7.71 3.88
C GLU A 248 -6.29 7.34 2.79
N LYS A 249 -6.68 6.45 1.86
CA LYS A 249 -5.85 5.98 0.73
C LYS A 249 -6.14 6.69 -0.59
N THR A 250 -7.20 7.49 -0.67
CA THR A 250 -7.60 8.17 -1.90
C THR A 250 -7.31 9.67 -1.85
N SER A 251 -7.11 10.26 -3.03
CA SER A 251 -6.89 11.70 -3.20
C SER A 251 -7.90 12.25 -4.21
N PHE A 252 -8.69 13.24 -3.82
CA PHE A 252 -9.71 13.84 -4.69
C PHE A 252 -9.53 15.36 -4.78
N LYS A 253 -9.93 15.95 -5.91
CA LYS A 253 -9.92 17.41 -6.05
C LYS A 253 -11.07 18.09 -5.30
N THR A 254 -12.21 17.40 -5.18
CA THR A 254 -13.47 17.99 -4.71
C THR A 254 -14.24 17.02 -3.81
N ILE A 255 -15.11 17.56 -2.95
CA ILE A 255 -15.91 16.78 -2.00
C ILE A 255 -17.04 15.99 -2.69
N GLU A 256 -17.55 16.45 -3.83
CA GLU A 256 -18.53 15.73 -4.65
C GLU A 256 -17.95 14.41 -5.17
N ALA A 257 -16.70 14.44 -5.64
CA ALA A 257 -16.00 13.25 -6.11
C ALA A 257 -15.77 12.27 -4.96
N LEU A 258 -15.33 12.76 -3.79
CA LEU A 258 -15.18 11.93 -2.60
C LEU A 258 -16.53 11.30 -2.18
N CYS A 259 -17.61 12.09 -2.06
CA CYS A 259 -18.97 11.60 -1.76
C CYS A 259 -19.42 10.50 -2.73
N HIS A 260 -19.30 10.74 -4.04
CA HIS A 260 -19.66 9.78 -5.08
C HIS A 260 -18.90 8.46 -4.92
N HIS A 261 -17.59 8.54 -4.73
CA HIS A 261 -16.72 7.37 -4.68
C HIS A 261 -16.85 6.57 -3.37
N VAL A 262 -17.03 7.24 -2.22
CA VAL A 262 -17.31 6.57 -0.95
C VAL A 262 -18.69 5.89 -0.98
N ALA A 263 -19.71 6.53 -1.56
CA ALA A 263 -21.05 5.95 -1.70
C ALA A 263 -21.03 4.69 -2.57
N ARG A 264 -20.34 4.74 -3.72
CA ARG A 264 -20.09 3.58 -4.57
C ARG A 264 -19.35 2.46 -3.83
N HIS A 265 -18.26 2.77 -3.15
CA HIS A 265 -17.43 1.77 -2.46
C HIS A 265 -18.21 1.06 -1.35
N SER A 266 -18.97 1.82 -0.57
CA SER A 266 -19.78 1.31 0.53
C SER A 266 -20.93 0.44 0.03
N LEU A 267 -21.68 0.86 -1.00
CA LEU A 267 -22.74 0.02 -1.58
C LEU A 267 -22.20 -1.28 -2.20
N ASP A 268 -21.05 -1.22 -2.89
CA ASP A 268 -20.40 -2.39 -3.50
C ASP A 268 -19.90 -3.42 -2.49
N ARG A 269 -19.45 -2.98 -1.31
CA ARG A 269 -18.85 -3.83 -0.28
C ARG A 269 -19.83 -4.28 0.81
N CYS A 270 -20.80 -3.44 1.17
CA CYS A 270 -21.69 -3.68 2.29
C CYS A 270 -23.02 -4.33 1.89
N GLY A 271 -23.44 -4.28 0.62
CA GLY A 271 -24.68 -4.94 0.18
C GLY A 271 -25.95 -4.35 0.80
N MET A 272 -25.94 -3.04 1.09
CA MET A 272 -27.09 -2.28 1.60
C MET A 272 -28.05 -1.92 0.47
N HIS A 273 -29.32 -1.67 0.80
CA HIS A 273 -30.32 -1.26 -0.19
C HIS A 273 -30.12 0.20 -0.62
N GLN A 274 -29.97 1.09 0.36
CA GLN A 274 -29.76 2.52 0.16
C GLN A 274 -28.78 3.06 1.21
N LEU A 275 -28.04 4.10 0.81
CA LEU A 275 -27.01 4.76 1.60
C LEU A 275 -27.08 6.27 1.33
N THR A 276 -27.20 7.07 2.39
CA THR A 276 -26.94 8.51 2.33
C THR A 276 -25.59 8.81 2.96
N ILE A 277 -24.75 9.54 2.25
CA ILE A 277 -23.49 10.06 2.76
C ILE A 277 -23.51 11.58 2.68
N LYS A 278 -23.23 12.24 3.79
CA LYS A 278 -22.86 13.65 3.83
C LYS A 278 -21.40 13.78 4.24
N ILE A 279 -20.58 14.40 3.39
CA ILE A 279 -19.18 14.72 3.73
C ILE A 279 -19.04 16.22 3.84
N GLU A 280 -18.52 16.67 4.97
CA GLU A 280 -18.18 18.06 5.24
C GLU A 280 -16.66 18.23 5.24
N LYS A 281 -16.19 19.33 4.63
CA LYS A 281 -14.83 19.83 4.79
C LYS A 281 -14.89 21.09 5.67
N PRO A 282 -14.49 21.00 6.96
CA PRO A 282 -14.40 22.17 7.85
C PRO A 282 -13.47 23.22 7.25
N SER A 283 -13.77 24.51 7.47
CA SER A 283 -12.92 25.64 7.06
C SER A 283 -12.57 25.72 5.57
N ALA A 284 -13.27 25.00 4.67
CA ALA A 284 -13.03 25.03 3.23
C ALA A 284 -13.28 26.40 2.58
N ILE A 285 -14.15 27.21 3.18
CA ILE A 285 -14.45 28.58 2.78
C ILE A 285 -14.27 29.47 4.01
N VAL A 286 -13.53 30.57 3.85
CA VAL A 286 -13.31 31.55 4.93
C VAL A 286 -14.67 32.10 5.40
N PHE A 287 -14.85 32.20 6.72
CA PHE A 287 -16.10 32.59 7.39
C PHE A 287 -17.27 31.58 7.33
N ALA A 288 -17.14 30.44 6.63
CA ALA A 288 -18.09 29.33 6.73
C ALA A 288 -17.64 28.28 7.77
N LYS A 289 -18.59 27.71 8.53
CA LYS A 289 -18.30 26.63 9.49
C LYS A 289 -17.75 25.38 8.79
N SER A 290 -18.40 24.97 7.71
CA SER A 290 -18.00 23.87 6.84
C SER A 290 -18.65 24.04 5.46
N SER A 291 -18.07 23.40 4.44
CA SER A 291 -18.73 23.16 3.16
C SER A 291 -19.05 21.68 3.06
N ALA A 292 -20.26 21.32 2.64
CA ALA A 292 -20.73 19.94 2.69
C ALA A 292 -21.47 19.53 1.40
N VAL A 293 -21.33 18.26 1.04
CA VAL A 293 -22.10 17.62 -0.05
C VAL A 293 -22.76 16.36 0.48
N GLU A 294 -24.06 16.23 0.21
CA GLU A 294 -24.87 15.07 0.59
C GLU A 294 -25.34 14.31 -0.65
N VAL A 295 -25.26 12.98 -0.61
CA VAL A 295 -25.69 12.09 -1.71
C VAL A 295 -26.41 10.86 -1.15
N THR A 296 -27.65 10.64 -1.60
CA THR A 296 -28.39 9.39 -1.38
C THR A 296 -28.27 8.50 -2.61
N ARG A 297 -27.84 7.24 -2.45
CA ARG A 297 -27.60 6.28 -3.52
C ARG A 297 -28.13 4.90 -3.16
N ASP A 298 -28.55 4.12 -4.15
CA ASP A 298 -29.13 2.80 -4.01
C ASP A 298 -28.44 1.75 -4.91
N LEU A 299 -28.90 0.50 -4.82
CA LEU A 299 -28.40 -0.59 -5.66
C LEU A 299 -28.72 -0.40 -7.15
N ALA A 300 -29.81 0.28 -7.50
CA ALA A 300 -30.17 0.56 -8.89
C ALA A 300 -29.15 1.51 -9.55
N TRP A 301 -28.78 2.59 -8.86
CA TRP A 301 -27.71 3.51 -9.24
C TRP A 301 -26.35 2.81 -9.37
N LEU A 302 -25.99 1.94 -8.41
CA LEU A 302 -24.74 1.19 -8.47
C LEU A 302 -24.69 0.28 -9.72
N ASN A 303 -25.80 -0.38 -10.04
CA ASN A 303 -25.92 -1.24 -11.21
C ASN A 303 -25.87 -0.43 -12.51
N ALA A 304 -26.52 0.74 -12.58
CA ALA A 304 -26.45 1.63 -13.73
C ALA A 304 -25.02 2.11 -14.02
N ILE A 305 -24.25 2.50 -13.00
CA ILE A 305 -22.83 2.86 -13.17
C ILE A 305 -21.99 1.66 -13.60
N LYS A 306 -22.18 0.49 -12.97
CA LYS A 306 -21.47 -0.74 -13.38
C LYS A 306 -21.76 -1.11 -14.84
N ALA A 307 -22.98 -0.92 -15.33
CA ALA A 307 -23.32 -1.12 -16.74
C ALA A 307 -22.62 -0.10 -17.66
N HIS A 308 -22.63 1.19 -17.28
CA HIS A 308 -21.94 2.25 -18.04
C HIS A 308 -20.42 2.05 -18.08
N GLU A 309 -19.79 1.63 -16.98
CA GLU A 309 -18.36 1.30 -16.93
C GLU A 309 -18.00 0.07 -17.78
N ARG A 310 -18.86 -0.95 -17.84
CA ARG A 310 -18.68 -2.10 -18.74
C ARG A 310 -18.72 -1.64 -20.19
N ALA A 311 -19.73 -0.84 -20.57
CA ALA A 311 -19.84 -0.30 -21.93
C ALA A 311 -18.65 0.61 -22.30
N ALA A 312 -18.22 1.48 -21.39
CA ALA A 312 -17.05 2.33 -21.60
C ALA A 312 -15.74 1.51 -21.70
N SER A 313 -15.64 0.38 -21.00
CA SER A 313 -14.47 -0.51 -21.08
C SER A 313 -14.37 -1.21 -22.45
N THR A 314 -15.47 -1.40 -23.18
CA THR A 314 -15.47 -1.96 -24.54
C THR A 314 -14.93 -0.98 -25.58
N THR A 315 -15.06 0.33 -25.34
CA THR A 315 -14.64 1.40 -26.26
C THR A 315 -13.26 2.00 -25.88
N ALA A 316 -12.82 1.84 -24.63
CA ALA A 316 -11.60 2.44 -24.09
C ALA A 316 -10.40 1.47 -24.01
N THR A 317 -10.16 0.68 -25.07
CA THR A 317 -8.97 -0.17 -25.19
C THR A 317 -7.67 0.65 -25.34
N PHE A 318 -7.77 1.96 -25.55
CA PHE A 318 -6.67 2.90 -25.39
C PHE A 318 -6.93 3.86 -24.22
N GLN A 319 -5.87 4.16 -23.46
CA GLN A 319 -5.80 5.20 -22.42
C GLN A 319 -6.68 5.03 -21.17
N ARG A 320 -6.41 4.01 -20.34
CA ARG A 320 -6.36 4.26 -18.87
C ARG A 320 -5.41 3.33 -18.11
N THR A 321 -4.29 3.88 -17.67
CA THR A 321 -3.28 3.26 -16.81
C THR A 321 -3.88 2.84 -15.46
N ARG A 322 -4.29 1.58 -15.35
CA ARG A 322 -4.58 0.92 -14.06
C ARG A 322 -3.28 0.33 -13.49
N ARG A 323 -2.70 1.00 -12.49
CA ARG A 323 -1.56 0.48 -11.68
C ARG A 323 -2.00 -0.53 -10.61
N SER A 324 -2.96 -1.40 -10.93
CA SER A 324 -3.45 -2.46 -10.05
C SER A 324 -4.12 -3.55 -10.90
N SER A 325 -3.82 -4.82 -10.55
CA SER A 325 -4.17 -6.06 -11.26
C SER A 325 -3.58 -6.23 -12.68
N LEU A 326 -2.25 -6.31 -12.77
CA LEU A 326 -1.54 -7.11 -13.78
C LEU A 326 -0.75 -8.24 -13.09
N LEU A 327 -1.46 -9.02 -12.27
CA LEU A 327 -1.01 -10.36 -11.87
C LEU A 327 -1.58 -11.36 -12.89
N VAL A 328 -0.90 -12.49 -13.08
CA VAL A 328 -1.47 -13.65 -13.79
C VAL A 328 -2.88 -13.90 -13.22
N PRO A 329 -3.96 -13.90 -14.03
CA PRO A 329 -5.28 -14.23 -13.51
C PRO A 329 -5.20 -15.64 -12.92
N PRO A 330 -5.68 -15.86 -11.69
CA PRO A 330 -5.51 -17.15 -11.03
C PRO A 330 -6.12 -18.25 -11.91
N PRO A 331 -5.40 -19.36 -12.17
CA PRO A 331 -5.99 -20.55 -12.73
C PRO A 331 -7.27 -20.88 -11.96
N THR A 332 -8.35 -21.23 -12.66
CA THR A 332 -9.73 -21.19 -12.16
C THR A 332 -10.07 -22.17 -11.02
N ALA A 333 -9.09 -22.84 -10.43
CA ALA A 333 -9.20 -23.67 -9.23
C ALA A 333 -7.90 -23.75 -8.38
N SER A 334 -6.94 -22.82 -8.52
CA SER A 334 -5.64 -22.91 -7.79
C SER A 334 -5.64 -22.24 -6.42
N ASN A 335 -5.05 -22.91 -5.43
CA ASN A 335 -4.75 -22.34 -4.11
C ASN A 335 -3.63 -21.31 -4.19
N VAL A 336 -3.63 -20.34 -3.26
CA VAL A 336 -2.59 -19.31 -3.10
C VAL A 336 -1.75 -19.64 -1.86
N ALA A 337 -0.44 -19.80 -2.02
CA ALA A 337 0.49 -19.94 -0.90
C ALA A 337 1.60 -18.88 -0.95
N TYR A 338 2.12 -18.53 0.22
CA TYR A 338 3.28 -17.66 0.38
C TYR A 338 4.37 -18.45 1.07
N ILE A 339 5.52 -18.61 0.42
CA ILE A 339 6.63 -19.45 0.84
C ILE A 339 7.82 -18.56 1.21
N ALA A 340 8.43 -18.76 2.37
CA ALA A 340 9.74 -18.19 2.69
C ALA A 340 10.84 -19.02 2.05
N LEU A 341 11.87 -18.33 1.53
CA LEU A 341 13.04 -18.91 0.89
C LEU A 341 14.27 -18.47 1.70
N GLY A 342 15.03 -19.42 2.25
CA GLY A 342 16.23 -19.12 3.05
C GLY A 342 17.44 -19.96 2.62
N SER A 343 18.62 -19.35 2.48
CA SER A 343 19.86 -20.08 2.17
C SER A 343 21.09 -19.45 2.81
N ASN A 344 21.97 -20.24 3.44
CA ASN A 344 23.25 -19.76 3.97
C ASN A 344 24.48 -20.62 3.66
N LEU A 345 24.34 -21.74 2.94
CA LEU A 345 25.48 -22.55 2.48
C LEU A 345 25.60 -22.56 0.96
N GLY A 346 26.84 -22.70 0.48
CA GLY A 346 27.16 -22.85 -0.95
C GLY A 346 26.83 -21.62 -1.78
N ASP A 347 26.37 -21.83 -3.01
CA ASP A 347 25.85 -20.74 -3.85
C ASP A 347 24.41 -20.42 -3.46
N ARG A 348 24.30 -19.54 -2.45
CA ARG A 348 23.04 -19.15 -1.81
C ARG A 348 21.99 -18.64 -2.81
N ALA A 349 22.42 -17.96 -3.86
CA ALA A 349 21.54 -17.44 -4.89
C ALA A 349 21.08 -18.55 -5.84
N ALA A 350 22.01 -19.36 -6.36
CA ALA A 350 21.67 -20.48 -7.23
C ALA A 350 20.75 -21.50 -6.53
N HIS A 351 20.90 -21.72 -5.23
CA HIS A 351 19.98 -22.55 -4.44
C HIS A 351 18.56 -21.96 -4.43
N ILE A 352 18.39 -20.66 -4.18
CA ILE A 352 17.07 -20.02 -4.20
C ILE A 352 16.44 -20.08 -5.60
N HIS A 353 17.21 -19.84 -6.65
CA HIS A 353 16.74 -19.97 -8.04
C HIS A 353 16.32 -21.40 -8.40
N ARG A 354 17.15 -22.41 -8.08
CA ARG A 354 16.79 -23.82 -8.27
C ARG A 354 15.52 -24.20 -7.50
N ALA A 355 15.34 -23.71 -6.28
CA ALA A 355 14.13 -23.99 -5.51
C ALA A 355 12.85 -23.43 -6.16
N LEU A 356 12.92 -22.28 -6.85
CA LEU A 356 11.80 -21.77 -7.65
C LEU A 356 11.47 -22.74 -8.81
N ASP A 357 12.48 -23.20 -9.55
CA ASP A 357 12.30 -24.11 -10.69
C ASP A 357 11.75 -25.48 -10.27
N GLU A 358 12.26 -26.03 -9.16
CA GLU A 358 11.79 -27.30 -8.58
C GLU A 358 10.35 -27.18 -8.03
N MET A 359 9.95 -26.02 -7.51
CA MET A 359 8.54 -25.77 -7.15
C MET A 359 7.62 -25.71 -8.38
N VAL A 360 8.06 -25.10 -9.49
CA VAL A 360 7.29 -25.08 -10.74
C VAL A 360 7.07 -26.51 -11.26
N SER A 361 8.12 -27.33 -11.31
CA SER A 361 8.06 -28.69 -11.84
C SER A 361 7.33 -29.68 -10.92
N ARG A 362 7.65 -29.71 -9.61
CA ARG A 362 7.16 -30.73 -8.67
C ARG A 362 5.87 -30.33 -7.96
N CYS A 363 5.78 -29.08 -7.51
CA CYS A 363 4.59 -28.57 -6.82
C CYS A 363 3.49 -28.10 -7.79
N ARG A 364 3.73 -28.25 -9.11
CA ARG A 364 2.91 -27.72 -10.21
C ARG A 364 2.58 -26.24 -10.00
N ALA A 365 3.56 -25.50 -9.48
CA ALA A 365 3.38 -24.14 -9.04
C ALA A 365 3.52 -23.14 -10.18
N VAL A 366 2.73 -22.07 -10.14
CA VAL A 366 3.00 -20.85 -10.91
C VAL A 366 3.53 -19.81 -9.93
N ILE A 367 4.79 -19.39 -10.10
CA ILE A 367 5.36 -18.28 -9.33
C ILE A 367 4.65 -16.99 -9.76
N ALA A 368 3.91 -16.37 -8.84
CA ALA A 368 3.05 -15.24 -9.11
C ALA A 368 3.72 -13.88 -8.82
N ASP A 369 4.60 -13.85 -7.81
CA ASP A 369 5.40 -12.69 -7.43
C ASP A 369 6.57 -13.13 -6.52
N THR A 370 7.61 -12.32 -6.45
CA THR A 370 8.79 -12.50 -5.59
C THR A 370 9.11 -11.20 -4.84
N SER A 371 9.57 -11.31 -3.60
CA SER A 371 10.06 -10.18 -2.81
C SER A 371 11.40 -9.65 -3.33
N PHE A 372 11.99 -8.66 -2.68
CA PHE A 372 13.44 -8.48 -2.79
C PHE A 372 14.17 -9.61 -2.04
N LEU A 373 15.44 -9.81 -2.39
CA LEU A 373 16.36 -10.67 -1.64
C LEU A 373 17.04 -9.82 -0.56
N TYR A 374 17.17 -10.37 0.64
CA TYR A 374 17.73 -9.67 1.80
C TYR A 374 18.83 -10.49 2.45
N GLU A 375 19.93 -9.85 2.85
CA GLU A 375 20.99 -10.51 3.61
C GLU A 375 20.88 -10.21 5.11
N THR A 376 20.91 -11.24 5.94
CA THR A 376 20.79 -11.15 7.40
C THR A 376 21.87 -11.92 8.13
N GLU A 377 22.13 -11.50 9.36
CA GLU A 377 22.82 -12.34 10.33
C GLU A 377 21.93 -13.52 10.77
N PRO A 378 22.53 -14.63 11.24
CA PRO A 378 21.80 -15.75 11.83
C PRO A 378 21.08 -15.38 13.13
N MET A 379 19.80 -15.74 13.28
CA MET A 379 19.02 -15.36 14.47
C MET A 379 19.25 -16.22 15.73
N TYR A 380 19.63 -17.50 15.59
CA TYR A 380 19.66 -18.45 16.73
C TYR A 380 21.02 -19.08 17.02
N VAL A 381 21.79 -19.40 16.00
CA VAL A 381 23.16 -19.90 16.10
C VAL A 381 24.02 -18.90 15.34
N THR A 382 24.79 -18.08 16.04
CA THR A 382 25.50 -16.93 15.46
C THR A 382 26.79 -17.32 14.74
N ASP A 383 27.39 -18.47 15.09
CA ASP A 383 28.57 -19.04 14.43
C ASP A 383 28.18 -19.80 13.14
N GLN A 384 27.64 -19.08 12.15
CA GLN A 384 27.37 -19.59 10.80
C GLN A 384 27.29 -18.44 9.78
N PRO A 385 27.38 -18.71 8.46
CA PRO A 385 27.32 -17.66 7.44
C PRO A 385 25.98 -16.90 7.39
N ARG A 386 26.02 -15.65 6.91
CA ARG A 386 24.84 -14.79 6.70
C ARG A 386 23.84 -15.45 5.73
N PHE A 387 22.55 -15.34 6.06
CA PHE A 387 21.46 -15.88 5.26
C PHE A 387 21.06 -14.91 4.14
N LEU A 388 20.76 -15.44 2.96
CA LEU A 388 19.90 -14.78 1.98
C LEU A 388 18.46 -15.23 2.23
N ASN A 389 17.55 -14.28 2.41
CA ASN A 389 16.13 -14.50 2.67
C ASN A 389 15.27 -13.79 1.63
N ALA A 390 14.23 -14.47 1.16
CA ALA A 390 13.18 -13.93 0.31
C ALA A 390 11.82 -14.57 0.63
N ALA A 391 10.77 -14.10 -0.02
CA ALA A 391 9.47 -14.76 -0.08
C ALA A 391 8.97 -14.79 -1.52
N CYS A 392 8.24 -15.85 -1.88
CA CYS A 392 7.51 -15.93 -3.15
C CYS A 392 6.04 -16.24 -2.91
N LYS A 393 5.18 -15.65 -3.75
CA LYS A 393 3.76 -16.01 -3.84
C LYS A 393 3.61 -17.03 -4.96
N ILE A 394 2.90 -18.12 -4.70
CA ILE A 394 2.66 -19.19 -5.69
C ILE A 394 1.17 -19.50 -5.82
N TYR A 395 0.77 -19.91 -7.02
CA TYR A 395 -0.48 -20.63 -7.26
C TYR A 395 -0.17 -22.12 -7.40
N THR A 396 -0.89 -23.01 -6.70
CA THR A 396 -0.68 -24.47 -6.79
C THR A 396 -2.00 -25.24 -6.68
N PRO A 397 -2.16 -26.41 -7.35
CA PRO A 397 -3.31 -27.29 -7.16
C PRO A 397 -3.24 -28.17 -5.90
N LEU A 398 -2.07 -28.30 -5.28
CA LEU A 398 -1.84 -29.20 -4.13
C LEU A 398 -2.56 -28.71 -2.88
N ALA A 399 -2.88 -29.60 -1.94
CA ALA A 399 -3.30 -29.27 -0.59
C ALA A 399 -2.11 -28.84 0.31
N PRO A 400 -2.32 -28.17 1.46
CA PRO A 400 -1.23 -27.66 2.29
C PRO A 400 -0.22 -28.72 2.79
N VAL A 401 -0.69 -29.92 3.14
CA VAL A 401 0.18 -31.02 3.61
C VAL A 401 0.97 -31.62 2.45
N GLU A 402 0.33 -31.85 1.30
CA GLU A 402 0.99 -32.33 0.08
C GLU A 402 2.06 -31.34 -0.41
N LEU A 403 1.78 -30.04 -0.31
CA LEU A 403 2.73 -28.99 -0.61
C LEU A 403 3.92 -29.04 0.36
N LEU A 404 3.69 -29.20 1.67
CA LEU A 404 4.78 -29.34 2.65
C LEU A 404 5.66 -30.54 2.32
N ASP A 405 5.07 -31.71 2.08
CA ASP A 405 5.83 -32.93 1.77
C ASP A 405 6.69 -32.72 0.51
N LYS A 406 6.14 -32.11 -0.55
CA LYS A 406 6.89 -31.75 -1.78
C LYS A 406 8.00 -30.72 -1.54
N LEU A 407 7.79 -29.73 -0.68
CA LEU A 407 8.85 -28.77 -0.30
C LEU A 407 9.97 -29.46 0.49
N LYS A 408 9.66 -30.46 1.33
CA LYS A 408 10.67 -31.24 2.06
C LYS A 408 11.43 -32.23 1.18
N GLU A 409 10.82 -32.78 0.13
CA GLU A 409 11.53 -33.50 -0.93
C GLU A 409 12.59 -32.62 -1.61
N ILE A 410 12.22 -31.38 -2.00
CA ILE A 410 13.13 -30.41 -2.62
C ILE A 410 14.31 -30.09 -1.70
N GLU A 411 14.05 -29.80 -0.42
CA GLU A 411 15.10 -29.54 0.57
C GLU A 411 16.07 -30.72 0.73
N ALA A 412 15.56 -31.95 0.81
CA ALA A 412 16.36 -33.15 1.00
C ALA A 412 17.30 -33.39 -0.19
N GLU A 413 16.78 -33.32 -1.43
CA GLU A 413 17.58 -33.48 -2.65
C GLU A 413 18.59 -32.35 -2.89
N MET A 414 18.32 -31.16 -2.36
CA MET A 414 19.26 -30.04 -2.38
C MET A 414 20.32 -30.12 -1.27
N GLY A 415 20.40 -31.24 -0.54
CA GLY A 415 21.48 -31.53 0.40
C GLY A 415 21.20 -31.16 1.85
N ARG A 416 19.92 -31.06 2.25
CA ARG A 416 19.55 -30.94 3.68
C ARG A 416 19.78 -32.26 4.41
N THR A 417 21.02 -32.49 4.86
CA THR A 417 21.31 -33.48 5.90
C THR A 417 20.77 -33.00 7.25
N ASP A 418 20.41 -33.92 8.14
CA ASP A 418 19.78 -33.59 9.43
C ASP A 418 20.82 -33.10 10.46
N THR A 419 21.33 -31.89 10.26
CA THR A 419 22.34 -31.24 11.11
C THR A 419 21.74 -30.57 12.35
N GLY A 420 20.55 -30.97 12.77
CA GLY A 420 19.84 -30.43 13.94
C GLY A 420 19.07 -29.13 13.71
N ARG A 421 18.22 -28.80 14.69
CA ARG A 421 17.26 -27.68 14.61
C ARG A 421 17.99 -26.32 14.55
N ASN A 422 17.76 -25.57 13.48
CA ASN A 422 18.35 -24.26 13.15
C ASN A 422 19.82 -24.27 12.65
N GLY A 423 20.38 -25.43 12.29
CA GLY A 423 21.72 -25.50 11.66
C GLY A 423 21.78 -24.88 10.25
N PRO A 424 23.00 -24.63 9.72
CA PRO A 424 23.21 -24.07 8.39
C PRO A 424 22.74 -25.05 7.31
N ARG A 425 22.14 -24.55 6.22
CA ARG A 425 21.52 -25.39 5.18
C ARG A 425 21.58 -24.79 3.77
N PRO A 426 21.66 -25.63 2.71
CA PRO A 426 21.63 -25.16 1.33
C PRO A 426 20.36 -24.42 0.96
N ILE A 427 19.20 -24.86 1.46
CA ILE A 427 17.89 -24.23 1.25
C ILE A 427 16.94 -24.54 2.42
N ASP A 428 15.98 -23.64 2.64
CA ASP A 428 14.88 -23.74 3.60
C ASP A 428 13.61 -23.17 2.95
N LEU A 429 12.52 -23.94 3.00
CA LEU A 429 11.24 -23.65 2.36
C LEU A 429 10.11 -23.84 3.40
N ASP A 430 9.59 -22.71 3.90
CA ASP A 430 8.53 -22.66 4.92
C ASP A 430 7.24 -22.06 4.34
N ILE A 431 6.10 -22.74 4.52
CA ILE A 431 4.77 -22.19 4.17
C ILE A 431 4.38 -21.15 5.22
N LEU A 432 4.31 -19.87 4.83
CA LEU A 432 3.97 -18.76 5.73
C LEU A 432 2.47 -18.57 5.89
N LEU A 433 1.78 -18.50 4.75
CA LEU A 433 0.34 -18.23 4.64
C LEU A 433 -0.22 -19.08 3.49
N TYR A 434 -1.45 -19.57 3.65
CA TYR A 434 -2.12 -20.39 2.66
C TYR A 434 -3.61 -20.01 2.59
N ASN A 435 -4.06 -19.50 1.44
CA ASN A 435 -5.38 -18.90 1.24
C ASN A 435 -5.75 -17.95 2.42
N GLN A 436 -6.75 -18.32 3.21
CA GLN A 436 -7.11 -17.76 4.52
C GLN A 436 -7.37 -18.91 5.51
N VAL A 437 -6.60 -20.00 5.39
CA VAL A 437 -6.76 -21.21 6.19
C VAL A 437 -6.03 -21.08 7.52
N GLU A 438 -6.70 -21.49 8.59
CA GLU A 438 -6.08 -21.81 9.87
C GLU A 438 -6.01 -23.32 10.01
N MET A 439 -4.84 -23.86 10.29
CA MET A 439 -4.59 -25.29 10.37
C MET A 439 -3.51 -25.59 11.40
N LYS A 440 -3.74 -26.61 12.22
CA LYS A 440 -2.72 -27.18 13.09
C LYS A 440 -2.80 -28.70 13.06
N THR A 441 -1.71 -29.33 12.67
CA THR A 441 -1.51 -30.78 12.61
C THR A 441 -0.18 -31.13 13.27
N GLU A 442 0.14 -32.41 13.43
CA GLU A 442 1.44 -32.83 13.98
C GLU A 442 2.64 -32.40 13.11
N LYS A 443 2.44 -32.18 11.81
CA LYS A 443 3.51 -31.84 10.85
C LYS A 443 3.51 -30.38 10.38
N LEU A 444 2.35 -29.71 10.41
CA LEU A 444 2.13 -28.42 9.75
C LEU A 444 1.21 -27.51 10.58
N GLU A 445 1.63 -26.26 10.77
CA GLU A 445 0.87 -25.18 11.40
C GLU A 445 0.85 -23.97 10.46
N ILE A 446 -0.36 -23.50 10.10
CA ILE A 446 -0.63 -22.37 9.21
C ILE A 446 -1.66 -21.45 9.89
N PRO A 447 -1.44 -20.12 9.93
CA PRO A 447 -0.21 -19.40 9.55
C PRO A 447 1.04 -19.86 10.31
N HIS A 448 2.22 -19.68 9.70
CA HIS A 448 3.48 -20.13 10.31
C HIS A 448 3.67 -19.50 11.71
N PRO A 449 3.83 -20.29 12.79
CA PRO A 449 3.59 -19.84 14.16
C PRO A 449 4.56 -18.75 14.66
N ARG A 450 5.72 -18.59 14.02
CA ARG A 450 6.76 -17.61 14.39
C ARG A 450 6.87 -16.42 13.43
N ILE A 451 5.86 -16.20 12.58
CA ILE A 451 5.87 -15.10 11.61
C ILE A 451 5.97 -13.73 12.28
N GLN A 452 5.29 -13.49 13.41
CA GLN A 452 5.37 -12.23 14.16
C GLN A 452 6.73 -11.95 14.83
N GLU A 453 7.62 -12.95 14.94
CA GLU A 453 8.93 -12.82 15.62
C GLU A 453 10.08 -12.50 14.64
N ARG A 454 9.84 -12.58 13.33
CA ARG A 454 10.92 -12.69 12.32
C ARG A 454 10.80 -11.58 11.29
N GLU A 455 11.58 -10.51 11.45
CA GLU A 455 11.64 -9.44 10.45
C GLU A 455 12.14 -9.95 9.08
N PHE A 456 13.06 -10.92 9.08
CA PHE A 456 13.54 -11.58 7.86
C PHE A 456 12.47 -12.43 7.14
N VAL A 457 11.30 -12.64 7.75
CA VAL A 457 10.12 -13.23 7.12
C VAL A 457 9.08 -12.16 6.79
N LEU A 458 8.78 -11.25 7.72
CA LEU A 458 7.76 -10.21 7.54
C LEU A 458 8.14 -9.16 6.49
N ARG A 459 9.40 -8.74 6.40
CA ARG A 459 9.82 -7.69 5.44
C ARG A 459 9.80 -8.19 3.99
N PRO A 460 10.32 -9.39 3.64
CA PRO A 460 10.14 -9.95 2.30
C PRO A 460 8.67 -10.25 1.99
N LEU A 461 7.90 -10.79 2.95
CA LEU A 461 6.47 -11.00 2.76
C LEU A 461 5.72 -9.67 2.52
N ALA A 462 6.11 -8.57 3.16
CA ALA A 462 5.51 -7.26 2.95
C ALA A 462 5.72 -6.72 1.53
N ASP A 463 6.81 -7.07 0.83
CA ASP A 463 7.01 -6.64 -0.57
C ASP A 463 5.89 -7.15 -1.50
N ILE A 464 5.43 -8.38 -1.28
CA ILE A 464 4.45 -9.08 -2.15
C ILE A 464 3.03 -9.16 -1.55
N ALA A 465 2.90 -8.95 -0.24
CA ALA A 465 1.67 -9.23 0.52
C ALA A 465 1.36 -8.18 1.61
N ALA A 466 1.87 -6.95 1.53
CA ALA A 466 1.65 -5.86 2.50
C ALA A 466 0.21 -5.74 3.05
N ASN A 467 -0.78 -5.90 2.16
CA ASN A 467 -2.22 -5.74 2.46
C ASN A 467 -2.94 -7.04 2.81
N VAL A 468 -2.27 -8.20 2.76
CA VAL A 468 -2.87 -9.48 3.16
C VAL A 468 -3.06 -9.48 4.67
N GLU A 469 -4.26 -9.82 5.12
CA GLU A 469 -4.57 -9.98 6.53
C GLU A 469 -4.10 -11.35 7.02
N HIS A 470 -3.48 -11.36 8.20
CA HIS A 470 -3.02 -12.57 8.86
C HIS A 470 -4.18 -13.25 9.61
N PRO A 471 -4.60 -14.47 9.22
CA PRO A 471 -5.82 -15.12 9.72
C PRO A 471 -6.05 -15.00 11.23
N THR A 472 -5.11 -15.45 12.05
CA THR A 472 -5.27 -15.48 13.52
C THR A 472 -4.98 -14.16 14.24
N GLN A 473 -4.46 -13.14 13.55
CA GLN A 473 -3.97 -11.89 14.17
C GLN A 473 -4.80 -10.66 13.77
N PHE A 474 -5.67 -10.79 12.76
CA PHE A 474 -6.58 -9.74 12.26
C PHE A 474 -5.85 -8.41 11.95
N ARG A 475 -4.61 -8.52 11.45
CA ARG A 475 -3.71 -7.43 11.10
C ARG A 475 -3.08 -7.71 9.75
N THR A 476 -2.85 -6.67 8.95
CA THR A 476 -2.12 -6.81 7.69
C THR A 476 -0.64 -7.08 7.93
N VAL A 477 0.03 -7.76 7.00
CA VAL A 477 1.48 -8.01 7.04
C VAL A 477 2.26 -6.70 7.28
N ALA A 478 1.87 -5.59 6.64
CA ALA A 478 2.50 -4.29 6.85
C ALA A 478 2.34 -3.77 8.30
N LYS A 479 1.18 -3.98 8.94
CA LYS A 479 0.96 -3.61 10.35
C LYS A 479 1.75 -4.52 11.31
N LEU A 480 1.92 -5.80 10.99
CA LEU A 480 2.75 -6.72 11.77
C LEU A 480 4.24 -6.34 11.69
N LEU A 481 4.73 -6.01 10.49
CA LEU A 481 6.11 -5.54 10.30
C LEU A 481 6.40 -4.24 11.08
N ALA A 482 5.50 -3.25 10.98
CA ALA A 482 5.64 -1.99 11.70
C ALA A 482 5.63 -2.17 13.23
N LEU A 483 4.79 -3.10 13.74
CA LEU A 483 4.78 -3.44 15.17
C LEU A 483 6.13 -4.03 15.59
N LEU A 484 6.65 -5.01 14.85
CA LEU A 484 7.92 -5.67 15.17
C LEU A 484 9.09 -4.68 15.17
N GLN A 485 9.15 -3.79 14.17
CA GLN A 485 10.18 -2.74 14.06
C GLN A 485 10.16 -1.75 15.23
N HIS A 486 8.99 -1.51 15.86
CA HIS A 486 8.88 -0.68 17.05
C HIS A 486 9.24 -1.44 18.34
N THR A 487 8.94 -2.74 18.44
CA THR A 487 9.21 -3.54 19.65
C THR A 487 10.62 -4.13 19.70
N GLN A 488 11.26 -4.35 18.55
CA GLN A 488 12.58 -4.97 18.42
C GLN A 488 13.39 -4.26 17.30
N PRO A 489 13.85 -3.02 17.52
CA PRO A 489 14.75 -2.36 16.58
C PRO A 489 16.06 -3.16 16.46
N GLN A 490 16.36 -3.65 15.25
CA GLN A 490 17.58 -4.41 14.98
C GLN A 490 18.83 -3.52 15.05
N SER A 491 19.94 -4.07 15.54
CA SER A 491 21.25 -3.39 15.62
C SER A 491 21.85 -3.09 14.23
N GLU A 492 21.71 -4.02 13.27
CA GLU A 492 21.95 -3.78 11.84
C GLU A 492 20.62 -3.73 11.08
N PRO A 493 20.42 -2.76 10.16
CA PRO A 493 19.22 -2.74 9.32
C PRO A 493 19.32 -3.80 8.22
N MET A 494 18.35 -4.72 8.15
CA MET A 494 18.29 -5.71 7.07
C MET A 494 18.25 -5.06 5.67
N ARG A 495 19.28 -5.33 4.84
CA ARG A 495 19.48 -4.67 3.54
C ARG A 495 19.04 -5.55 2.38
N ARG A 496 18.53 -4.90 1.32
CA ARG A 496 18.24 -5.55 0.04
C ARG A 496 19.53 -5.81 -0.71
N VAL A 497 19.59 -6.92 -1.43
CA VAL A 497 20.77 -7.35 -2.19
C VAL A 497 20.44 -7.79 -3.62
N LEU A 498 21.45 -7.82 -4.49
CA LEU A 498 21.42 -8.43 -5.81
C LEU A 498 22.68 -9.30 -5.99
N PRO A 499 22.55 -10.63 -6.16
CA PRO A 499 23.65 -11.50 -6.54
C PRO A 499 23.98 -11.34 -8.05
N LEU A 500 25.23 -11.04 -8.37
CA LEU A 500 25.76 -11.01 -9.74
C LEU A 500 26.52 -12.30 -10.08
N SER A 501 27.13 -12.92 -9.06
CA SER A 501 27.76 -14.24 -9.13
C SER A 501 27.76 -14.86 -7.73
N ARG A 502 28.19 -16.12 -7.63
CA ARG A 502 28.38 -16.85 -6.36
C ARG A 502 29.05 -16.00 -5.27
N ASP A 503 30.12 -15.29 -5.65
CA ASP A 503 31.00 -14.56 -4.73
C ASP A 503 30.74 -13.05 -4.72
N VAL A 504 29.87 -12.53 -5.60
CA VAL A 504 29.56 -11.10 -5.71
C VAL A 504 28.09 -10.86 -5.45
N VAL A 505 27.79 -10.39 -4.24
CA VAL A 505 26.48 -9.92 -3.81
C VAL A 505 26.55 -8.43 -3.53
N TRP A 506 25.83 -7.63 -4.31
CA TRP A 506 25.73 -6.18 -4.09
C TRP A 506 24.69 -5.87 -3.03
N THR A 507 24.98 -4.86 -2.20
CA THR A 507 24.13 -4.43 -1.08
C THR A 507 23.60 -3.02 -1.34
N TRP A 508 22.30 -2.90 -1.55
CA TRP A 508 21.67 -1.62 -1.85
C TRP A 508 21.66 -0.67 -0.65
N GLY A 509 21.75 0.63 -0.90
CA GLY A 509 21.82 1.64 0.16
C GLY A 509 23.15 1.67 0.94
N ARG A 510 24.17 0.87 0.58
CA ARG A 510 25.49 0.89 1.23
C ARG A 510 26.45 1.91 0.60
N LYS A 511 26.46 1.96 -0.72
CA LYS A 511 27.20 2.91 -1.57
C LYS A 511 26.49 3.04 -2.92
N THR A 512 26.90 4.01 -3.73
CA THR A 512 26.63 4.03 -5.17
C THR A 512 27.69 3.21 -5.90
N TYR A 513 27.28 2.32 -6.79
CA TYR A 513 28.15 1.48 -7.60
C TYR A 513 28.49 2.15 -8.94
N ILE A 514 29.67 1.85 -9.48
CA ILE A 514 30.16 2.49 -10.72
C ILE A 514 30.24 1.48 -11.87
N MET A 515 29.47 1.75 -12.93
CA MET A 515 29.49 0.96 -14.16
C MET A 515 30.37 1.65 -15.21
N GLY A 516 31.51 1.03 -15.54
CA GLY A 516 32.45 1.51 -16.57
C GLY A 516 32.03 1.07 -17.97
N ILE A 517 31.90 2.02 -18.91
CA ILE A 517 31.45 1.75 -20.28
C ILE A 517 32.61 1.32 -21.18
N LEU A 518 32.59 0.10 -21.71
CA LEU A 518 33.56 -0.42 -22.69
C LEU A 518 32.87 -0.72 -24.03
N ASN A 519 32.99 0.21 -24.99
CA ASN A 519 32.40 0.05 -26.32
C ASN A 519 33.33 -0.77 -27.22
N VAL A 520 32.84 -1.89 -27.76
CA VAL A 520 33.57 -2.76 -28.69
C VAL A 520 33.12 -2.45 -30.12
N THR A 521 33.58 -1.31 -30.66
CA THR A 521 33.38 -0.95 -32.07
C THR A 521 34.72 -0.83 -32.79
N PRO A 522 34.80 -1.07 -34.12
CA PRO A 522 36.05 -0.98 -34.88
C PRO A 522 36.78 0.36 -34.70
N ASP A 523 36.02 1.46 -34.65
CA ASP A 523 36.57 2.83 -34.51
C ASP A 523 37.05 3.16 -33.09
N SER A 524 36.66 2.39 -32.06
CA SER A 524 36.96 2.73 -30.66
C SER A 524 38.40 2.41 -30.24
N PHE A 525 39.13 1.62 -31.03
CA PHE A 525 40.48 1.13 -30.74
C PHE A 525 41.49 1.37 -31.87
N SER A 526 41.19 2.28 -32.80
CA SER A 526 41.99 2.48 -34.03
C SER A 526 43.27 3.32 -33.85
N ASP A 527 43.62 3.73 -32.62
CA ASP A 527 44.81 4.52 -32.32
C ASP A 527 46.09 3.65 -32.25
N GLY A 528 46.63 3.31 -33.42
CA GLY A 528 48.09 3.29 -33.64
C GLY A 528 48.93 2.20 -32.96
N GLY A 529 48.79 0.94 -33.38
CA GLY A 529 49.92 0.01 -33.47
C GLY A 529 49.76 -1.38 -32.81
N LYS A 530 50.26 -2.40 -33.52
CA LYS A 530 50.62 -3.80 -33.15
C LYS A 530 49.76 -4.68 -32.22
N TYR A 531 48.81 -4.15 -31.45
CA TYR A 531 47.96 -4.92 -30.54
C TYR A 531 46.68 -5.40 -31.23
N THR A 532 46.14 -6.53 -30.78
CA THR A 532 44.81 -6.95 -31.25
C THR A 532 43.72 -6.10 -30.58
N THR A 533 42.53 -6.06 -31.17
CA THR A 533 41.36 -5.40 -30.57
C THR A 533 40.95 -6.03 -29.22
N LEU A 534 41.37 -7.27 -28.94
CA LEU A 534 41.15 -7.95 -27.66
C LEU A 534 42.13 -7.46 -26.59
N ASP A 535 43.42 -7.34 -26.91
CA ASP A 535 44.44 -6.86 -25.97
C ASP A 535 44.15 -5.41 -25.53
N ALA A 536 43.72 -4.57 -26.49
CA ALA A 536 43.33 -3.18 -26.22
C ALA A 536 42.09 -3.09 -25.32
N ALA A 537 41.07 -3.94 -25.56
CA ALA A 537 39.88 -4.03 -24.72
C ALA A 537 40.23 -4.53 -23.30
N LEU A 538 41.15 -5.51 -23.16
CA LEU A 538 41.63 -5.99 -21.87
C LEU A 538 42.40 -4.90 -21.11
N ALA A 539 43.32 -4.19 -21.76
CA ALA A 539 44.07 -3.10 -21.15
C ALA A 539 43.14 -1.99 -20.64
N GLN A 540 42.12 -1.61 -21.44
CA GLN A 540 41.13 -0.62 -21.03
C GLN A 540 40.24 -1.14 -19.87
N ALA A 541 39.82 -2.40 -19.90
CA ALA A 541 39.07 -3.03 -18.80
C ALA A 541 39.87 -3.06 -17.49
N GLN A 542 41.14 -3.45 -17.55
CA GLN A 542 42.06 -3.43 -16.41
C GLN A 542 42.25 -2.01 -15.86
N ALA A 543 42.38 -1.00 -16.74
CA ALA A 543 42.47 0.40 -16.33
C ALA A 543 41.17 0.89 -15.65
N MET A 544 39.98 0.50 -16.13
CA MET A 544 38.70 0.82 -15.48
C MET A 544 38.56 0.15 -14.11
N VAL A 545 38.94 -1.12 -13.98
CA VAL A 545 38.93 -1.84 -12.70
C VAL A 545 39.89 -1.18 -11.70
N ALA A 546 41.12 -0.88 -12.12
CA ALA A 546 42.11 -0.18 -11.29
C ALA A 546 41.66 1.26 -10.93
N ALA A 547 40.94 1.94 -11.82
CA ALA A 547 40.34 3.24 -11.55
C ALA A 547 39.18 3.16 -10.55
N GLY A 548 38.54 2.00 -10.37
CA GLY A 548 37.49 1.75 -9.37
C GLY A 548 36.10 1.44 -9.94
N ALA A 549 36.00 0.89 -11.16
CA ALA A 549 34.74 0.36 -11.68
C ALA A 549 34.30 -0.87 -10.86
N ASP A 550 33.01 -0.90 -10.47
CA ASP A 550 32.38 -2.03 -9.78
C ASP A 550 31.83 -3.08 -10.75
N ILE A 551 31.54 -2.69 -11.99
CA ILE A 551 31.10 -3.54 -13.10
C ILE A 551 31.57 -2.94 -14.42
N LEU A 552 31.91 -3.78 -15.39
CA LEU A 552 32.21 -3.38 -16.76
C LEU A 552 31.01 -3.65 -17.64
N ASP A 553 30.62 -2.69 -18.49
CA ASP A 553 29.46 -2.82 -19.39
C ASP A 553 29.90 -2.78 -20.85
N ILE A 554 29.72 -3.90 -21.54
CA ILE A 554 30.27 -4.20 -22.87
C ILE A 554 29.21 -3.94 -23.92
N GLY A 555 29.47 -3.05 -24.88
CA GLY A 555 28.52 -2.73 -25.97
C GLY A 555 29.12 -2.98 -27.36
N GLY A 556 28.55 -3.89 -28.14
CA GLY A 556 28.97 -4.15 -29.54
C GLY A 556 28.21 -3.32 -30.58
N GLN A 557 27.02 -2.83 -30.22
CA GLN A 557 26.13 -2.00 -31.02
C GLN A 557 26.04 -0.59 -30.42
N SER A 558 26.17 0.44 -31.25
CA SER A 558 26.00 1.82 -30.80
C SER A 558 24.51 2.15 -30.62
N THR A 559 24.13 2.60 -29.42
CA THR A 559 22.77 3.07 -29.09
C THR A 559 22.61 4.59 -29.22
N ARG A 560 23.62 5.28 -29.77
CA ARG A 560 23.63 6.75 -29.96
C ARG A 560 22.59 7.19 -31.01
N PRO A 561 22.03 8.41 -30.92
CA PRO A 561 21.11 8.94 -31.93
C PRO A 561 21.68 8.84 -33.35
N GLY A 562 20.92 8.23 -34.27
CA GLY A 562 21.31 8.04 -35.67
C GLY A 562 22.29 6.89 -35.95
N ALA A 563 22.65 6.07 -34.95
CA ALA A 563 23.48 4.90 -35.18
C ALA A 563 22.80 3.87 -36.11
N GLN A 564 23.57 3.33 -37.07
CA GLN A 564 23.17 2.21 -37.91
C GLN A 564 23.21 0.90 -37.13
N ASP A 565 22.36 -0.04 -37.52
CA ASP A 565 22.29 -1.38 -36.95
C ASP A 565 23.32 -2.29 -37.61
N VAL A 566 24.21 -2.91 -36.81
CA VAL A 566 25.25 -3.84 -37.32
C VAL A 566 24.72 -5.26 -37.52
N GLY A 567 23.55 -5.58 -36.95
CA GLY A 567 22.96 -6.91 -36.98
C GLY A 567 23.54 -7.90 -35.96
N GLU A 568 22.73 -8.89 -35.61
CA GLU A 568 22.99 -9.86 -34.53
C GLU A 568 24.34 -10.60 -34.66
N ALA A 569 24.61 -11.22 -35.81
CA ALA A 569 25.82 -12.02 -35.99
C ALA A 569 27.11 -11.19 -35.86
N GLU A 570 27.07 -9.91 -36.24
CA GLU A 570 28.19 -8.99 -36.10
C GLU A 570 28.34 -8.50 -34.65
N GLU A 571 27.23 -8.22 -33.96
CA GLU A 571 27.22 -7.87 -32.55
C GLU A 571 27.81 -9.02 -31.69
N ILE A 572 27.42 -10.28 -31.96
CA ILE A 572 28.00 -11.48 -31.33
C ILE A 572 29.51 -11.57 -31.59
N ARG A 573 29.95 -11.41 -32.86
CA ARG A 573 31.38 -11.46 -33.23
C ARG A 573 32.23 -10.43 -32.49
N ARG A 574 31.66 -9.28 -32.11
CA ARG A 574 32.35 -8.24 -31.33
C ARG A 574 32.41 -8.57 -29.85
N VAL A 575 31.27 -8.89 -29.23
CA VAL A 575 31.18 -8.95 -27.76
C VAL A 575 31.65 -10.28 -27.18
N VAL A 576 31.35 -11.41 -27.82
CA VAL A 576 31.64 -12.74 -27.24
C VAL A 576 33.15 -12.99 -27.05
N PRO A 577 34.02 -12.75 -28.06
CA PRO A 577 35.46 -12.94 -27.87
C PRO A 577 36.06 -12.00 -26.82
N VAL A 578 35.56 -10.76 -26.72
CA VAL A 578 35.98 -9.83 -25.66
C VAL A 578 35.56 -10.33 -24.28
N ILE A 579 34.29 -10.74 -24.09
CA ILE A 579 33.82 -11.24 -22.78
C ILE A 579 34.61 -12.48 -22.35
N GLN A 580 34.85 -13.44 -23.26
CA GLN A 580 35.68 -14.62 -22.99
C GLN A 580 37.12 -14.23 -22.61
N HIS A 581 37.73 -13.31 -23.36
CA HIS A 581 39.10 -12.85 -23.09
C HIS A 581 39.22 -12.08 -21.77
N LEU A 582 38.24 -11.22 -21.45
CA LEU A 582 38.16 -10.55 -20.14
C LEU A 582 37.98 -11.57 -19.01
N ARG A 583 37.14 -12.59 -19.19
CA ARG A 583 36.92 -13.66 -18.20
C ARG A 583 38.14 -14.52 -17.93
N ALA A 584 39.03 -14.69 -18.90
CA ALA A 584 40.29 -15.41 -18.73
C ALA A 584 41.37 -14.62 -17.98
N HIS A 585 41.27 -13.29 -17.92
CA HIS A 585 42.35 -12.40 -17.42
C HIS A 585 41.95 -11.47 -16.26
N LEU A 586 40.66 -11.26 -16.01
CA LEU A 586 40.16 -10.49 -14.86
C LEU A 586 39.70 -11.42 -13.72
N PRO A 587 39.76 -10.96 -12.45
CA PRO A 587 39.21 -11.73 -11.33
C PRO A 587 37.73 -12.08 -11.54
N PRO A 588 37.27 -13.28 -11.11
CA PRO A 588 35.86 -13.68 -11.20
C PRO A 588 34.92 -12.79 -10.37
N THR A 589 35.48 -12.00 -9.46
CA THR A 589 34.78 -10.99 -8.66
C THR A 589 34.51 -9.68 -9.41
N VAL A 590 35.01 -9.51 -10.65
CA VAL A 590 34.67 -8.36 -11.52
C VAL A 590 33.46 -8.75 -12.40
N PRO A 591 32.25 -8.23 -12.13
CA PRO A 591 31.08 -8.52 -12.93
C PRO A 591 31.19 -7.89 -14.32
N ILE A 592 30.53 -8.52 -15.30
CA ILE A 592 30.41 -8.01 -16.66
C ILE A 592 28.92 -7.88 -17.00
N SER A 593 28.54 -6.73 -17.51
CA SER A 593 27.24 -6.43 -18.10
C SER A 593 27.36 -6.43 -19.63
N ILE A 594 26.30 -6.84 -20.34
CA ILE A 594 26.17 -6.74 -21.79
C ILE A 594 25.11 -5.70 -22.15
N ASP A 595 25.51 -4.61 -22.82
CA ASP A 595 24.63 -3.58 -23.39
C ASP A 595 24.09 -4.09 -24.74
N THR A 596 22.92 -4.74 -24.71
CA THR A 596 22.25 -5.27 -25.90
C THR A 596 20.73 -5.36 -25.73
N PHE A 597 20.02 -5.21 -26.84
CA PHE A 597 18.56 -5.33 -26.92
C PHE A 597 18.11 -6.59 -27.69
N ARG A 598 19.02 -7.52 -28.00
CA ARG A 598 18.76 -8.77 -28.74
C ARG A 598 18.89 -9.98 -27.82
N ALA A 599 17.91 -10.86 -27.80
CA ALA A 599 17.97 -12.06 -26.97
C ALA A 599 19.10 -13.03 -27.38
N PRO A 600 19.39 -13.28 -28.68
CA PRO A 600 20.51 -14.15 -29.05
C PRO A 600 21.88 -13.61 -28.65
N VAL A 601 22.10 -12.29 -28.72
CA VAL A 601 23.33 -11.65 -28.25
C VAL A 601 23.45 -11.76 -26.73
N ALA A 602 22.38 -11.45 -26.00
CA ALA A 602 22.35 -11.58 -24.54
C ALA A 602 22.62 -13.03 -24.10
N ALA A 603 22.02 -14.03 -24.76
CA ALA A 603 22.25 -15.43 -24.47
C ALA A 603 23.72 -15.82 -24.68
N ALA A 604 24.29 -15.50 -25.85
CA ALA A 604 25.69 -15.79 -26.16
C ALA A 604 26.68 -15.06 -25.23
N ALA A 605 26.35 -13.84 -24.80
CA ALA A 605 27.14 -13.08 -23.82
C ALA A 605 27.08 -13.69 -22.41
N LEU A 606 25.91 -14.18 -21.96
CA LEU A 606 25.77 -14.90 -20.70
C LEU A 606 26.56 -16.23 -20.73
N ASP A 607 26.49 -16.99 -21.83
CA ASP A 607 27.29 -18.22 -22.01
C ASP A 607 28.80 -17.93 -22.08
N ALA A 608 29.20 -16.74 -22.56
CA ALA A 608 30.58 -16.26 -22.51
C ALA A 608 31.04 -15.82 -21.11
N GLY A 609 30.12 -15.68 -20.15
CA GLY A 609 30.41 -15.31 -18.75
C GLY A 609 29.95 -13.91 -18.32
N ALA A 610 29.08 -13.23 -19.06
CA ALA A 610 28.41 -12.04 -18.56
C ALA A 610 27.48 -12.38 -17.37
N ASN A 611 27.29 -11.42 -16.47
CA ASN A 611 26.49 -11.55 -15.24
C ASN A 611 25.16 -10.81 -15.31
N LEU A 612 25.05 -9.79 -16.17
CA LEU A 612 23.92 -8.87 -16.21
C LEU A 612 23.60 -8.48 -17.65
N VAL A 613 22.32 -8.38 -17.99
CA VAL A 613 21.86 -7.87 -19.30
C VAL A 613 21.36 -6.44 -19.14
N ASN A 614 21.98 -5.49 -19.85
CA ASN A 614 21.59 -4.09 -19.87
C ASN A 614 20.81 -3.81 -21.17
N ASP A 615 19.48 -3.73 -21.08
CA ASP A 615 18.61 -3.56 -22.25
C ASP A 615 18.00 -2.15 -22.29
N VAL A 616 18.56 -1.32 -23.18
CA VAL A 616 18.09 0.03 -23.49
C VAL A 616 16.63 0.10 -23.97
N THR A 617 16.06 -1.00 -24.46
CA THR A 617 14.66 -1.07 -24.89
C THR A 617 13.71 -1.52 -23.77
N GLY A 618 14.24 -2.09 -22.69
CA GLY A 618 13.46 -2.68 -21.61
C GLY A 618 12.52 -3.80 -22.08
N GLY A 619 13.04 -4.74 -22.87
CA GLY A 619 12.35 -5.92 -23.40
C GLY A 619 11.46 -5.66 -24.61
N HIS A 620 11.62 -4.51 -25.30
CA HIS A 620 10.82 -4.16 -26.49
C HIS A 620 11.59 -4.32 -27.81
N GLY A 621 12.92 -4.42 -27.78
CA GLY A 621 13.76 -4.64 -28.95
C GLY A 621 13.63 -6.05 -29.51
N ASP A 622 13.38 -7.02 -28.63
CA ASP A 622 13.21 -8.43 -28.95
C ASP A 622 12.15 -9.05 -28.02
N ALA A 623 11.17 -9.74 -28.60
CA ALA A 623 10.08 -10.38 -27.87
C ALA A 623 10.55 -11.57 -26.99
N ALA A 624 11.64 -12.23 -27.37
CA ALA A 624 12.21 -13.36 -26.63
C ALA A 624 13.01 -12.91 -25.39
N MET A 625 13.39 -11.63 -25.30
CA MET A 625 14.30 -11.12 -24.28
C MET A 625 13.81 -11.36 -22.84
N ARG A 626 12.51 -11.11 -22.55
CA ARG A 626 11.94 -11.36 -21.22
C ARG A 626 11.93 -12.84 -20.83
N ALA A 627 11.71 -13.74 -21.79
CA ALA A 627 11.72 -15.17 -21.54
C ALA A 627 13.15 -15.67 -21.26
N LEU A 628 14.15 -15.13 -21.97
CA LEU A 628 15.57 -15.39 -21.69
C LEU A 628 15.95 -14.97 -20.26
N TRP A 629 15.58 -13.76 -19.84
CA TRP A 629 15.87 -13.25 -18.50
C TRP A 629 15.37 -14.17 -17.39
N ALA A 630 14.12 -14.63 -17.51
CA ALA A 630 13.51 -15.55 -16.55
C ALA A 630 14.18 -16.93 -16.59
N ALA A 631 14.32 -17.53 -17.78
CA ALA A 631 14.89 -18.87 -17.94
C ALA A 631 16.37 -18.98 -17.55
N ARG A 632 17.12 -17.88 -17.58
CA ARG A 632 18.53 -17.81 -17.15
C ARG A 632 18.71 -17.30 -15.72
N HIS A 633 17.63 -16.92 -15.03
CA HIS A 633 17.69 -16.21 -13.74
C HIS A 633 18.65 -15.01 -13.77
N ALA A 634 18.72 -14.31 -14.90
CA ALA A 634 19.72 -13.27 -15.12
C ALA A 634 19.33 -11.96 -14.40
N PRO A 635 20.26 -11.28 -13.72
CA PRO A 635 20.19 -9.86 -13.41
C PRO A 635 19.99 -9.01 -14.68
N VAL A 636 19.12 -7.99 -14.59
CA VAL A 636 18.73 -7.15 -15.73
C VAL A 636 18.65 -5.68 -15.37
N CYS A 637 19.15 -4.82 -16.26
CA CYS A 637 18.81 -3.39 -16.25
C CYS A 637 17.76 -3.13 -17.34
N ILE A 638 16.57 -2.72 -16.90
CA ILE A 638 15.42 -2.39 -17.75
C ILE A 638 15.40 -0.86 -17.91
N MET A 639 15.76 -0.36 -19.09
CA MET A 639 15.74 1.08 -19.36
C MET A 639 14.43 1.56 -19.97
N HIS A 640 14.12 2.84 -19.75
CA HIS A 640 13.10 3.58 -20.50
C HIS A 640 13.66 4.20 -21.79
N MET A 641 13.16 3.77 -22.95
CA MET A 641 13.34 4.43 -24.26
C MET A 641 12.05 4.33 -25.09
N ARG A 642 11.77 5.33 -25.93
CA ARG A 642 10.74 5.28 -26.97
C ARG A 642 11.38 5.24 -28.37
N GLY A 643 10.82 4.45 -29.27
CA GLY A 643 11.31 4.31 -30.65
C GLY A 643 12.59 3.49 -30.77
N LYS A 644 13.40 3.80 -31.77
CA LYS A 644 14.72 3.21 -32.05
C LYS A 644 15.79 4.31 -32.08
N PRO A 645 17.10 4.02 -32.06
CA PRO A 645 18.14 5.06 -32.11
C PRO A 645 18.02 6.06 -33.27
N THR A 646 17.40 5.66 -34.38
CA THR A 646 17.11 6.52 -35.55
C THR A 646 15.86 7.40 -35.42
N THR A 647 14.91 7.07 -34.54
CA THR A 647 13.61 7.78 -34.41
C THR A 647 13.37 8.41 -33.04
N MET A 648 14.11 7.99 -32.00
CA MET A 648 13.87 8.39 -30.61
C MET A 648 13.91 9.90 -30.36
N THR A 649 14.68 10.66 -31.14
CA THR A 649 14.79 12.12 -31.04
C THR A 649 13.48 12.85 -31.35
N ALA A 650 12.57 12.25 -32.12
CA ALA A 650 11.25 12.79 -32.40
C ALA A 650 10.17 12.37 -31.37
N MET A 651 10.48 11.45 -30.45
CA MET A 651 9.50 10.84 -29.53
C MET A 651 9.49 11.46 -28.12
N THR A 652 9.74 12.78 -28.04
CA THR A 652 9.92 13.56 -26.80
C THR A 652 8.62 14.15 -26.22
N GLY A 653 7.45 13.82 -26.78
CA GLY A 653 6.16 14.31 -26.30
C GLY A 653 5.66 13.58 -25.04
N TYR A 654 5.72 14.22 -23.87
CA TYR A 654 5.20 13.68 -22.60
C TYR A 654 4.07 14.54 -21.97
N ALA A 655 3.64 15.62 -22.63
CA ALA A 655 2.61 16.51 -22.11
C ALA A 655 1.28 15.78 -21.85
N GLU A 656 0.82 14.96 -22.80
CA GLU A 656 -0.45 14.21 -22.74
C GLU A 656 -0.51 13.21 -21.58
N VAL A 657 0.63 12.68 -21.13
CA VAL A 657 0.73 11.76 -19.98
C VAL A 657 0.98 12.48 -18.65
N GLY A 658 0.98 13.82 -18.66
CA GLY A 658 1.13 14.66 -17.47
C GLY A 658 2.58 14.92 -17.05
N GLY A 659 3.50 15.08 -18.00
CA GLY A 659 4.89 15.46 -17.76
C GLY A 659 5.89 14.31 -17.95
N ILE A 660 7.18 14.65 -18.11
CA ILE A 660 8.24 13.65 -18.37
C ILE A 660 8.42 12.70 -17.19
N VAL A 661 8.44 13.22 -15.94
CA VAL A 661 8.60 12.41 -14.72
C VAL A 661 7.52 11.33 -14.63
N ARG A 662 6.24 11.74 -14.76
CA ARG A 662 5.09 10.84 -14.71
C ARG A 662 5.05 9.86 -15.89
N GLY A 663 5.35 10.34 -17.10
CA GLY A 663 5.39 9.51 -18.30
C GLY A 663 6.44 8.40 -18.22
N VAL A 664 7.68 8.76 -17.85
CA VAL A 664 8.77 7.79 -17.66
C VAL A 664 8.45 6.82 -16.54
N ALA A 665 7.97 7.29 -15.38
CA ALA A 665 7.59 6.41 -14.27
C ALA A 665 6.48 5.40 -14.65
N ALA A 666 5.50 5.81 -15.45
CA ALA A 666 4.43 4.94 -15.92
C ALA A 666 4.93 3.89 -16.93
N GLU A 667 5.68 4.31 -17.96
CA GLU A 667 6.19 3.42 -19.02
C GLU A 667 7.32 2.49 -18.54
N LEU A 668 8.14 2.93 -17.58
CA LEU A 668 9.17 2.12 -16.94
C LEU A 668 8.55 1.11 -15.98
N GLY A 669 7.55 1.52 -15.19
CA GLY A 669 6.78 0.62 -14.33
C GLY A 669 6.13 -0.51 -15.14
N ALA A 670 5.50 -0.20 -16.28
CA ALA A 670 4.88 -1.21 -17.14
C ALA A 670 5.89 -2.23 -17.72
N ARG A 671 7.15 -1.84 -17.96
CA ARG A 671 8.22 -2.77 -18.39
C ARG A 671 8.63 -3.72 -17.26
N ILE A 672 8.73 -3.19 -16.03
CA ILE A 672 9.06 -3.96 -14.84
C ILE A 672 7.93 -4.94 -14.52
N ASP A 673 6.68 -4.49 -14.56
CA ASP A 673 5.49 -5.36 -14.42
C ASP A 673 5.48 -6.48 -15.46
N ALA A 674 5.84 -6.18 -16.72
CA ALA A 674 5.94 -7.19 -17.78
C ALA A 674 7.10 -8.19 -17.58
N ALA A 675 8.21 -7.77 -16.97
CA ALA A 675 9.33 -8.66 -16.63
C ALA A 675 8.97 -9.59 -15.45
N LEU A 676 8.35 -9.04 -14.40
CA LEU A 676 7.81 -9.83 -13.28
C LEU A 676 6.78 -10.86 -13.77
N LEU A 677 5.87 -10.45 -14.67
CA LEU A 677 4.87 -11.34 -15.27
C LEU A 677 5.48 -12.44 -16.14
N ALA A 678 6.67 -12.21 -16.72
CA ALA A 678 7.43 -13.22 -17.46
C ALA A 678 8.21 -14.18 -16.55
N GLY A 679 8.16 -14.00 -15.22
CA GLY A 679 8.85 -14.84 -14.24
C GLY A 679 10.22 -14.33 -13.79
N VAL A 680 10.66 -13.13 -14.20
CA VAL A 680 11.94 -12.55 -13.73
C VAL A 680 11.82 -12.21 -12.24
N PRO A 681 12.69 -12.75 -11.36
CA PRO A 681 12.62 -12.44 -9.94
C PRO A 681 12.89 -10.96 -9.65
N ARG A 682 12.15 -10.38 -8.70
CA ARG A 682 12.20 -8.94 -8.39
C ARG A 682 13.58 -8.47 -7.94
N TRP A 683 14.35 -9.34 -7.28
CA TRP A 683 15.72 -9.05 -6.86
C TRP A 683 16.74 -8.95 -8.00
N ASN A 684 16.41 -9.45 -9.20
CA ASN A 684 17.24 -9.33 -10.40
C ASN A 684 16.98 -8.06 -11.21
N ILE A 685 15.92 -7.30 -10.91
CA ILE A 685 15.51 -6.15 -11.73
C ILE A 685 16.16 -4.86 -11.20
N ILE A 686 16.81 -4.14 -12.11
CA ILE A 686 17.31 -2.76 -11.97
C ILE A 686 16.56 -1.89 -12.99
N ALA A 687 16.25 -0.65 -12.64
CA ALA A 687 15.58 0.31 -13.53
C ALA A 687 16.52 1.43 -13.99
N ASP A 688 16.42 1.90 -15.23
CA ASP A 688 17.07 3.13 -15.72
C ASP A 688 16.03 4.07 -16.38
N PRO A 689 15.93 5.34 -15.97
CA PRO A 689 14.99 6.33 -16.55
C PRO A 689 15.34 6.75 -17.98
N GLY A 690 16.49 6.32 -18.51
CA GLY A 690 16.93 6.54 -19.89
C GLY A 690 17.33 7.97 -20.17
N ILE A 691 18.23 8.54 -19.36
CA ILE A 691 18.73 9.91 -19.56
C ILE A 691 19.34 10.05 -20.98
N GLY A 692 18.83 11.02 -21.75
CA GLY A 692 19.18 11.28 -23.14
C GLY A 692 18.55 10.33 -24.19
N PHE A 693 17.63 9.44 -23.80
CA PHE A 693 16.94 8.52 -24.71
C PHE A 693 15.45 8.89 -24.85
N ALA A 694 15.07 9.44 -26.02
CA ALA A 694 13.75 10.04 -26.26
C ALA A 694 13.36 11.11 -25.23
N LYS A 695 14.28 12.01 -24.87
CA LYS A 695 14.03 13.22 -24.06
C LYS A 695 14.68 14.44 -24.71
N ALA A 696 13.97 15.57 -24.70
CA ALA A 696 14.52 16.89 -25.05
C ALA A 696 15.53 17.36 -23.99
N GLY A 697 16.30 18.42 -24.26
CA GLY A 697 17.35 18.94 -23.35
C GLY A 697 16.87 19.08 -21.91
N ASP A 698 15.92 19.99 -21.69
CA ASP A 698 15.37 20.33 -20.36
C ASP A 698 14.70 19.15 -19.65
N GLN A 699 14.07 18.24 -20.40
CA GLN A 699 13.45 17.03 -19.86
C GLN A 699 14.46 16.11 -19.15
N ASN A 700 15.76 16.17 -19.51
CA ASN A 700 16.80 15.44 -18.78
C ASN A 700 17.11 16.08 -17.44
N PHE A 701 17.12 17.42 -17.35
CA PHE A 701 17.31 18.13 -16.09
C PHE A 701 16.11 17.94 -15.15
N GLU A 702 14.88 17.99 -15.68
CA GLU A 702 13.66 17.68 -14.92
C GLU A 702 13.71 16.24 -14.36
N LEU A 703 14.09 15.25 -15.16
CA LEU A 703 14.27 13.87 -14.68
C LEU A 703 15.35 13.76 -13.60
N LEU A 704 16.49 14.46 -13.74
CA LEU A 704 17.55 14.47 -12.72
C LEU A 704 17.09 15.10 -11.40
N ALA A 705 16.31 16.17 -11.45
CA ALA A 705 15.74 16.81 -10.26
C ALA A 705 14.73 15.91 -9.53
N HIS A 706 13.97 15.08 -10.27
CA HIS A 706 12.86 14.28 -9.75
C HIS A 706 13.10 12.75 -9.79
N LEU A 707 14.36 12.28 -9.80
CA LEU A 707 14.69 10.83 -9.90
C LEU A 707 13.97 9.95 -8.88
N LYS A 708 13.77 10.44 -7.65
CA LYS A 708 13.06 9.73 -6.57
C LYS A 708 11.60 9.39 -6.91
N GLU A 709 10.96 10.21 -7.73
CA GLU A 709 9.58 10.02 -8.20
C GLU A 709 9.50 9.02 -9.36
N VAL A 710 10.55 8.96 -10.18
CA VAL A 710 10.66 8.01 -11.30
C VAL A 710 10.89 6.57 -10.80
N ALA A 711 11.56 6.40 -9.66
CA ALA A 711 11.87 5.11 -9.03
C ALA A 711 10.66 4.33 -8.44
N ALA A 712 9.43 4.67 -8.84
CA ALA A 712 8.23 3.91 -8.53
C ALA A 712 8.11 2.68 -9.47
N PRO A 713 8.91 1.62 -9.23
CA PRO A 713 8.44 0.58 -8.31
C PRO A 713 9.51 -0.01 -7.34
N ARG A 714 10.20 0.83 -6.56
CA ARG A 714 11.12 0.43 -5.45
C ARG A 714 12.33 -0.44 -5.81
N VAL A 715 12.56 -0.79 -7.07
CA VAL A 715 13.77 -1.49 -7.53
C VAL A 715 15.00 -0.56 -7.52
N PRO A 716 16.24 -1.09 -7.49
CA PRO A 716 17.46 -0.30 -7.60
C PRO A 716 17.50 0.53 -8.88
N LEU A 717 18.13 1.71 -8.82
CA LEU A 717 18.15 2.67 -9.92
C LEU A 717 19.56 2.81 -10.53
N LEU A 718 19.69 2.55 -11.82
CA LEU A 718 20.87 2.88 -12.64
C LEU A 718 20.62 4.18 -13.39
N VAL A 719 21.61 5.06 -13.48
CA VAL A 719 21.51 6.29 -14.30
C VAL A 719 22.80 6.53 -15.09
N GLY A 720 22.69 6.70 -16.40
CA GLY A 720 23.83 6.99 -17.29
C GLY A 720 23.85 8.42 -17.85
N PRO A 721 24.28 9.45 -17.09
CA PRO A 721 24.36 10.84 -17.58
C PRO A 721 25.61 11.11 -18.42
N SER A 722 26.61 10.23 -18.41
CA SER A 722 27.98 10.52 -18.84
C SER A 722 28.11 10.97 -20.31
N ARG A 723 28.80 12.12 -20.50
CA ARG A 723 29.12 12.74 -21.80
C ARG A 723 27.91 13.06 -22.72
N LYS A 724 26.68 12.97 -22.21
CA LYS A 724 25.42 13.18 -22.95
C LYS A 724 25.30 14.61 -23.51
N ARG A 725 24.48 14.78 -24.56
CA ARG A 725 24.37 16.04 -25.31
C ARG A 725 23.87 17.22 -24.46
N PHE A 726 22.80 17.03 -23.67
CA PHE A 726 22.21 18.07 -22.83
C PHE A 726 23.20 18.73 -21.86
N ILE A 727 24.21 17.97 -21.37
CA ILE A 727 25.32 18.51 -20.57
C ILE A 727 26.20 19.43 -21.41
N GLY A 728 26.55 19.00 -22.62
CA GLY A 728 27.31 19.79 -23.58
C GLY A 728 26.61 21.09 -23.97
N ASP A 729 25.31 21.01 -24.26
CA ASP A 729 24.49 22.15 -24.64
C ASP A 729 24.46 23.21 -23.51
N ALA A 730 24.30 22.77 -22.25
CA ALA A 730 24.25 23.66 -21.09
C ALA A 730 25.59 24.32 -20.72
N ILE A 731 26.73 23.72 -21.07
CA ILE A 731 28.08 24.28 -20.80
C ILE A 731 28.80 24.81 -22.05
N GLY A 732 28.13 24.82 -23.21
CA GLY A 732 28.72 25.22 -24.50
C GLY A 732 29.83 24.30 -25.01
N GLN A 733 29.84 23.01 -24.62
CA GLN A 733 30.90 22.05 -24.96
C GLN A 733 30.43 21.01 -26.01
N PRO A 734 30.76 21.19 -27.31
CA PRO A 734 30.40 20.24 -28.36
C PRO A 734 31.17 18.91 -28.27
N GLU A 735 32.39 18.90 -27.74
CA GLU A 735 33.23 17.71 -27.68
C GLU A 735 32.86 16.81 -26.50
N ALA A 736 32.37 15.60 -26.77
CA ALA A 736 31.86 14.69 -25.73
C ALA A 736 32.90 14.33 -24.67
N ALA A 737 34.18 14.19 -25.04
CA ALA A 737 35.27 13.87 -24.12
C ALA A 737 35.58 14.99 -23.11
N ARG A 738 35.24 16.26 -23.42
CA ARG A 738 35.52 17.42 -22.55
C ARG A 738 34.36 17.76 -21.60
N ARG A 739 33.37 16.87 -21.46
CA ARG A 739 32.18 17.05 -20.61
C ARG A 739 32.32 16.50 -19.20
N THR A 740 33.54 16.19 -18.74
CA THR A 740 33.81 15.51 -17.46
C THR A 740 33.23 16.27 -16.26
N TRP A 741 33.43 17.59 -16.16
CA TRP A 741 32.91 18.40 -15.04
C TRP A 741 31.38 18.54 -15.05
N GLY A 742 30.77 18.70 -16.23
CA GLY A 742 29.30 18.66 -16.35
C GLY A 742 28.72 17.28 -16.04
N THR A 743 29.46 16.21 -16.37
CA THR A 743 29.14 14.83 -15.97
C THR A 743 29.25 14.66 -14.46
N ALA A 744 30.27 15.22 -13.80
CA ALA A 744 30.39 15.19 -12.33
C ALA A 744 29.16 15.82 -11.66
N ALA A 745 28.73 17.01 -12.10
CA ALA A 745 27.53 17.65 -11.57
C ALA A 745 26.26 16.78 -11.75
N ALA A 746 26.09 16.16 -12.92
CA ALA A 746 24.97 15.26 -13.17
C ALA A 746 25.06 13.97 -12.34
N VAL A 747 26.25 13.41 -12.10
CA VAL A 747 26.48 12.25 -11.22
C VAL A 747 26.16 12.58 -9.76
N VAL A 748 26.54 13.76 -9.25
CA VAL A 748 26.13 14.24 -7.92
C VAL A 748 24.60 14.30 -7.81
N ALA A 749 23.91 14.84 -8.82
CA ALA A 749 22.45 14.85 -8.85
C ALA A 749 21.85 13.43 -8.87
N CYS A 750 22.48 12.48 -9.58
CA CYS A 750 22.07 11.07 -9.56
C CYS A 750 22.15 10.48 -8.14
N VAL A 751 23.28 10.65 -7.45
CA VAL A 751 23.48 10.15 -6.08
C VAL A 751 22.49 10.78 -5.10
N ALA A 752 22.30 12.11 -5.15
CA ALA A 752 21.32 12.83 -4.33
C ALA A 752 19.87 12.39 -4.62
N GLY A 753 19.58 12.04 -5.87
CA GLY A 753 18.34 11.43 -6.35
C GLY A 753 18.16 9.96 -5.94
N GLY A 754 19.16 9.33 -5.33
CA GLY A 754 19.10 7.95 -4.86
C GLY A 754 19.52 6.89 -5.89
N ALA A 755 20.20 7.26 -6.98
CA ALA A 755 20.75 6.30 -7.94
C ALA A 755 21.74 5.37 -7.26
N ASP A 756 21.49 4.05 -7.33
CA ASP A 756 22.35 3.01 -6.76
C ASP A 756 23.50 2.62 -7.70
N ILE A 757 23.37 2.90 -9.00
CA ILE A 757 24.44 2.69 -9.99
C ILE A 757 24.56 3.93 -10.88
N VAL A 758 25.79 4.37 -11.16
CA VAL A 758 26.06 5.38 -12.19
C VAL A 758 26.89 4.80 -13.33
N ARG A 759 26.44 5.01 -14.58
CA ARG A 759 27.09 4.50 -15.79
C ARG A 759 27.93 5.58 -16.47
N VAL A 760 29.25 5.37 -16.53
CA VAL A 760 30.25 6.42 -16.80
C VAL A 760 31.40 5.95 -17.72
N HIS A 761 31.97 6.89 -18.48
CA HIS A 761 33.21 6.67 -19.23
C HIS A 761 34.45 6.96 -18.38
N ASP A 762 34.44 8.10 -17.67
CA ASP A 762 35.55 8.67 -16.91
C ASP A 762 35.58 8.11 -15.47
N VAL A 763 35.93 6.82 -15.34
CA VAL A 763 35.74 6.05 -14.09
C VAL A 763 36.50 6.64 -12.90
N GLY A 764 37.77 7.03 -13.07
CA GLY A 764 38.61 7.48 -11.96
C GLY A 764 38.13 8.79 -11.35
N GLU A 765 37.76 9.74 -12.21
CA GLU A 765 37.21 11.03 -11.85
C GLU A 765 35.83 10.87 -11.19
N MET A 766 34.95 10.06 -11.80
CA MET A 766 33.60 9.85 -11.28
C MET A 766 33.60 9.04 -9.97
N ARG A 767 34.61 8.19 -9.72
CA ARG A 767 34.80 7.52 -8.42
C ARG A 767 34.95 8.53 -7.28
N ASP A 768 35.78 9.54 -7.44
CA ASP A 768 36.03 10.49 -6.37
C ASP A 768 34.83 11.44 -6.17
N VAL A 769 34.13 11.78 -7.25
CA VAL A 769 32.81 12.46 -7.19
C VAL A 769 31.78 11.63 -6.42
N VAL A 770 31.62 10.35 -6.76
CA VAL A 770 30.68 9.43 -6.10
C VAL A 770 31.03 9.24 -4.62
N ARG A 771 32.31 9.09 -4.27
CA ARG A 771 32.76 8.97 -2.87
C ARG A 771 32.38 10.18 -2.04
N VAL A 772 32.56 11.39 -2.57
CA VAL A 772 32.15 12.62 -1.87
C VAL A 772 30.62 12.72 -1.78
N ALA A 773 29.90 12.40 -2.84
CA ALA A 773 28.44 12.44 -2.85
C ALA A 773 27.80 11.42 -1.89
N ASP A 774 28.30 10.18 -1.83
CA ASP A 774 27.88 9.17 -0.86
C ASP A 774 28.12 9.64 0.59
N GLN A 775 29.19 10.38 0.85
CA GLN A 775 29.44 11.02 2.16
C GLN A 775 28.47 12.16 2.50
N VAL A 776 27.65 12.64 1.55
CA VAL A 776 26.59 13.63 1.81
C VAL A 776 25.23 12.94 1.96
N TRP A 777 24.87 12.01 1.06
CA TRP A 777 23.51 11.46 0.98
C TRP A 777 23.34 10.00 1.44
N ARG A 778 24.42 9.23 1.65
CA ARG A 778 24.36 7.80 2.06
C ARG A 778 24.97 7.51 3.45
N ARG A 779 25.22 8.53 4.27
CA ARG A 779 25.68 8.31 5.66
C ARG A 779 24.66 7.45 6.44
N PRO A 780 25.10 6.47 7.24
CA PRO A 780 24.24 5.89 8.26
C PRO A 780 23.81 6.99 9.22
N THR A 781 22.51 7.08 9.51
CA THR A 781 22.03 7.88 10.63
C THR A 781 22.60 7.27 11.89
N VAL A 782 23.59 7.92 12.50
CA VAL A 782 24.05 7.55 13.84
C VAL A 782 22.87 7.80 14.76
N VAL A 783 22.29 6.72 15.30
CA VAL A 783 21.34 6.81 16.41
C VAL A 783 22.17 7.18 17.64
N GLY A 784 22.46 8.47 17.77
CA GLY A 784 23.28 9.02 18.84
C GLY A 784 22.54 9.00 20.16
N ASP A 785 23.26 8.63 21.22
CA ASP A 785 22.75 8.47 22.57
C ASP A 785 21.90 9.65 23.04
N ALA A 786 20.63 9.37 23.34
CA ALA A 786 19.79 10.26 24.15
C ALA A 786 20.08 10.09 25.65
N ASP A 787 21.36 9.98 26.02
CA ASP A 787 21.83 9.94 27.42
C ASP A 787 23.30 10.41 27.51
N GLY A 788 23.49 11.72 27.40
CA GLY A 788 24.81 12.36 27.35
C GLY A 788 24.83 13.77 27.92
N LYS A 789 24.87 13.88 29.25
CA LYS A 789 24.96 15.17 29.97
C LYS A 789 26.12 16.04 29.46
N LYS A 790 25.82 17.26 29.02
CA LYS A 790 26.43 18.51 29.52
C LYS A 790 25.64 19.75 29.09
#